data_AF-A0A0M1JF52-F1
#
_entry.id   AF-A0A0M1JF52-F1
#
_cell.length_a   1.000
_cell.length_b   1.000
_cell.length_c   1.000
_cell.angle_alpha   90.00
_cell.angle_beta   90.00
_cell.angle_gamma   90.00
#
_symmetry.space_group_name_H-M   'P 1'
#
loop_
_entity.id
_entity.type
_entity.pdbx_description
1 polymer ?
#
loop_
_entity_poly.entity_id
_entity_poly.type
_entity_poly.pdbx_seq_one_letter_code
_entity_poly.pdbx_strand_id
1 'polypeptide(L)'
;MQKSLSHVINFIIWTMLPNIGMALTLTSPPLILATADIYTTKAQAAWQALPNALDPAYLDRFIAIYPQSAEAAVALTLRFNGVQTSSSIPEYHGFIALYGDTLAGEQALYEVFKLYQAQHTLAGYFDFLRRYPNAPQAPIAQMHIEALAFAIVTKLNQVAEYDAYIGSFPTAPQAKGAENLAKQLALQQQKTQLNLLLDPIAKQLEKKRKLRKYIETQYQQGEISDAEYWEFVALLDVSITDLMQSRSTFVEQHAAKLATRLEQLAERIERLQDEAKSNPTANKQQIAAKIATLGLQFKRHKFILRSEPFLATQAAGRVRKEERYKRLMQYLDQLQNTLITERERLIAVLREEFAATRKTLEAGFELLYKDNQIAQASLDQLVAKVAILHDDLNKVNANLQRIHTSLTDVHTLIQQGNAHLAVLHEDLDQVYGQIVQITKDVGAGSARQQALLKTVATTTKQGFGLLHQDMQQQQLATQQRHQQKISLASRQLYANRHVAAVLKENHQQRLTARRQQTEVLRGAIKSQGEAVVNAQRVTVQSIHHQTKVSMYNTQRILATDRMTQGMISQQTKQFEQLAKPPPKKSIWGSIVGIAANIVLPGAGMVVGPLINGVTKLAEGKNWKDALGGVAEGVVGKYCKECVPALNIARGIVDGKSPEDILLAQGKALLKEHCSECTPVLDAANQIAKGKDPMQVVKDIGREQLGKQCPTCGQVVDNVTKLRDGKSLGDMLQRAATQRVISACPQCAPAVDTLTKVAKGADPIKLVKQATQTALHNTCPECASALGNMLPAIQANRLLNAQARRKMLSQQLTMKNVNAGFAKMAQDHLQSFKQGAKTAVTTRLSSILDRVY
;
A
#
# COMPACT_ATOMS: atom_id res chain seq x y z
N MET A 1 -2.68 18.49 -61.64
CA MET A 1 -2.85 18.26 -60.18
C MET A 1 -1.90 17.21 -59.57
N GLN A 2 -1.12 16.45 -60.35
CA GLN A 2 -0.19 15.44 -59.79
C GLN A 2 1.25 15.97 -59.57
N LYS A 3 1.62 17.12 -60.14
CA LYS A 3 2.94 17.77 -59.92
C LYS A 3 3.00 18.72 -58.71
N SER A 4 1.87 19.14 -58.15
CA SER A 4 1.87 20.06 -56.99
C SER A 4 1.92 19.34 -55.63
N LEU A 5 1.67 18.02 -55.59
CA LEU A 5 1.79 17.23 -54.34
C LEU A 5 3.26 16.90 -53.99
N SER A 6 4.15 16.78 -54.98
CA SER A 6 5.56 16.44 -54.79
C SER A 6 6.37 17.57 -54.16
N HIS A 7 6.01 18.84 -54.42
CA HIS A 7 6.69 19.99 -53.81
C HIS A 7 6.22 20.29 -52.38
N VAL A 8 4.98 19.95 -52.03
CA VAL A 8 4.47 20.13 -50.65
C VAL A 8 5.05 19.08 -49.70
N ILE A 9 5.26 17.84 -50.17
CA ILE A 9 5.88 16.78 -49.36
C ILE A 9 7.38 17.05 -49.12
N ASN A 10 8.11 17.55 -50.12
CA ASN A 10 9.52 17.90 -49.94
C ASN A 10 9.74 19.15 -49.06
N PHE A 11 8.79 20.08 -49.01
CA PHE A 11 8.89 21.28 -48.15
C PHE A 11 8.60 20.99 -46.67
N ILE A 12 7.73 20.02 -46.38
CA ILE A 12 7.43 19.58 -45.00
C ILE A 12 8.57 18.75 -44.41
N ILE A 13 9.28 17.97 -45.23
CA ILE A 13 10.43 17.16 -44.78
C ILE A 13 11.66 18.05 -44.47
N TRP A 14 11.78 19.24 -45.08
CA TRP A 14 12.95 20.10 -44.93
C TRP A 14 12.87 21.13 -43.79
N THR A 15 11.68 21.38 -43.22
CA THR A 15 11.46 22.51 -42.27
C THR A 15 11.31 22.11 -40.80
N MET A 16 11.30 20.81 -40.46
CA MET A 16 11.05 20.32 -39.08
C MET A 16 12.25 19.72 -38.35
N LEU A 17 13.49 19.91 -38.83
CA LEU A 17 14.70 19.47 -38.12
C LEU A 17 15.79 20.56 -38.11
N PRO A 18 15.91 21.40 -37.06
CA PRO A 18 17.11 22.16 -36.86
C PRO A 18 18.10 21.36 -35.98
N ASN A 19 19.32 21.22 -36.49
CA ASN A 19 20.58 21.04 -35.75
C ASN A 19 20.75 19.78 -34.88
N ILE A 20 21.26 18.69 -35.47
CA ILE A 20 22.41 17.95 -34.92
C ILE A 20 23.31 17.52 -36.09
N GLY A 21 24.07 18.47 -36.63
CA GLY A 21 25.22 18.19 -37.48
C GLY A 21 26.49 18.22 -36.64
N MET A 22 26.76 17.16 -35.88
CA MET A 22 28.11 16.84 -35.39
C MET A 22 28.46 15.45 -35.88
N ALA A 23 29.29 15.40 -36.92
CA ALA A 23 29.98 14.19 -37.35
C ALA A 23 31.00 13.81 -36.26
N LEU A 24 30.54 13.06 -35.26
CA LEU A 24 31.41 12.25 -34.41
C LEU A 24 31.77 11.00 -35.21
N THR A 25 32.92 11.03 -35.90
CA THR A 25 33.58 9.82 -36.37
C THR A 25 34.09 9.04 -35.16
N LEU A 26 33.18 8.30 -34.52
CA LEU A 26 33.54 7.21 -33.62
C LEU A 26 34.06 6.07 -34.50
N THR A 27 35.36 6.09 -34.79
CA THR A 27 36.11 4.87 -35.12
C THR A 27 36.14 4.02 -33.84
N SER A 28 35.04 3.34 -33.52
CA SER A 28 35.11 2.22 -32.60
C SER A 28 35.98 1.15 -33.29
N PRO A 29 37.03 0.64 -32.64
CA PRO A 29 37.79 -0.49 -33.17
C PRO A 29 36.80 -1.63 -33.46
N PRO A 30 37.06 -2.47 -34.48
CA PRO A 30 36.18 -3.59 -34.79
C PRO A 30 35.93 -4.37 -33.49
N LEU A 31 34.66 -4.52 -33.12
CA LEU A 31 34.29 -5.46 -32.08
C LEU A 31 34.84 -6.80 -32.55
N ILE A 32 35.96 -7.21 -31.97
CA ILE A 32 36.42 -8.57 -32.05
C ILE A 32 35.29 -9.36 -31.38
N LEU A 33 34.41 -9.94 -32.19
CA LEU A 33 33.56 -11.06 -31.80
C LEU A 33 34.52 -12.16 -31.37
N ALA A 34 34.98 -12.07 -30.12
CA ALA A 34 35.54 -13.19 -29.42
C ALA A 34 34.47 -14.26 -29.52
N THR A 35 34.76 -15.30 -30.30
CA THR A 35 33.87 -16.41 -30.61
C THR A 35 33.21 -16.87 -29.32
N ALA A 36 31.89 -17.06 -29.33
CA ALA A 36 31.08 -17.42 -28.16
C ALA A 36 31.71 -18.55 -27.31
N ASP A 37 32.49 -19.44 -27.93
CA ASP A 37 33.25 -20.53 -27.31
C ASP A 37 34.31 -20.12 -26.27
N ILE A 38 34.89 -18.91 -26.35
CA ILE A 38 35.92 -18.48 -25.39
C ILE A 38 35.28 -17.99 -24.09
N TYR A 39 34.10 -17.37 -24.17
CA TYR A 39 33.37 -16.91 -22.99
C TYR A 39 32.73 -18.06 -22.21
N THR A 40 32.24 -19.09 -22.90
CA THR A 40 31.63 -20.27 -22.25
C THR A 40 32.65 -21.05 -21.42
N THR A 41 33.84 -21.32 -21.96
CA THR A 41 34.87 -22.10 -21.23
C THR A 41 35.34 -21.38 -19.96
N LYS A 42 35.54 -20.05 -20.02
CA LYS A 42 35.94 -19.25 -18.84
C LYS A 42 34.80 -19.11 -17.82
N ALA A 43 33.57 -18.91 -18.27
CA ALA A 43 32.40 -18.82 -17.39
C ALA A 43 32.18 -20.17 -16.67
N GLN A 44 32.30 -21.29 -17.37
CA GLN A 44 32.17 -22.63 -16.79
C GLN A 44 33.24 -22.92 -15.73
N ALA A 45 34.51 -22.59 -16.01
CA ALA A 45 35.60 -22.73 -15.04
C ALA A 45 35.37 -21.83 -13.80
N ALA A 46 34.94 -20.59 -14.00
CA ALA A 46 34.61 -19.67 -12.91
C ALA A 46 33.41 -20.15 -12.08
N TRP A 47 32.40 -20.76 -12.73
CA TRP A 47 31.23 -21.33 -12.07
C TRP A 47 31.61 -22.51 -11.17
N GLN A 48 32.44 -23.42 -11.66
CA GLN A 48 32.96 -24.55 -10.88
C GLN A 48 33.84 -24.12 -9.71
N ALA A 49 34.47 -22.95 -9.80
CA ALA A 49 35.33 -22.39 -8.75
C ALA A 49 34.57 -21.56 -7.70
N LEU A 50 33.23 -21.42 -7.80
CA LEU A 50 32.47 -20.64 -6.82
C LEU A 50 32.53 -21.29 -5.43
N PRO A 51 32.98 -20.57 -4.37
CA PRO A 51 33.10 -21.14 -3.02
C PRO A 51 31.77 -21.61 -2.43
N ASN A 52 30.69 -20.91 -2.77
CA ASN A 52 29.33 -21.26 -2.39
C ASN A 52 28.38 -20.78 -3.50
N ALA A 53 27.88 -21.71 -4.31
CA ALA A 53 26.97 -21.44 -5.41
C ALA A 53 25.57 -20.97 -4.97
N LEU A 54 25.30 -20.88 -3.66
CA LEU A 54 24.04 -20.37 -3.11
C LEU A 54 24.19 -18.99 -2.44
N ASP A 55 25.42 -18.47 -2.29
CA ASP A 55 25.61 -17.15 -1.71
C ASP A 55 25.16 -16.07 -2.72
N PRO A 56 24.20 -15.19 -2.35
CA PRO A 56 23.74 -14.11 -3.20
C PRO A 56 24.85 -13.24 -3.77
N ALA A 57 25.88 -12.91 -2.98
CA ALA A 57 26.94 -12.00 -3.42
C ALA A 57 27.83 -12.64 -4.49
N TYR A 58 28.09 -13.95 -4.39
CA TYR A 58 28.85 -14.68 -5.40
C TYR A 58 28.05 -14.83 -6.70
N LEU A 59 26.76 -15.14 -6.61
CA LEU A 59 25.87 -15.21 -7.76
C LEU A 59 25.74 -13.86 -8.46
N ASP A 60 25.52 -12.78 -7.70
CA ASP A 60 25.36 -11.44 -8.26
C ASP A 60 26.63 -10.99 -8.99
N ARG A 61 27.82 -11.26 -8.40
CA ARG A 61 29.11 -11.01 -9.04
C ARG A 61 29.32 -11.87 -10.28
N PHE A 62 28.95 -13.15 -10.25
CA PHE A 62 29.08 -14.05 -11.41
C PHE A 62 28.24 -13.56 -12.59
N ILE A 63 26.97 -13.22 -12.36
CA ILE A 63 26.05 -12.69 -13.39
C ILE A 63 26.60 -11.39 -13.98
N ALA A 64 27.14 -10.51 -13.15
CA ALA A 64 27.71 -9.24 -13.61
C ALA A 64 28.97 -9.42 -14.49
N ILE A 65 29.81 -10.43 -14.20
CA ILE A 65 31.03 -10.70 -14.98
C ILE A 65 30.73 -11.47 -16.27
N TYR A 66 29.75 -12.39 -16.25
CA TYR A 66 29.44 -13.29 -17.37
C TYR A 66 27.98 -13.23 -17.84
N PRO A 67 27.40 -12.04 -18.13
CA PRO A 67 25.95 -11.87 -18.31
C PRO A 67 25.35 -12.65 -19.49
N GLN A 68 26.16 -13.07 -20.46
CA GLN A 68 25.72 -13.81 -21.65
C GLN A 68 26.02 -15.32 -21.58
N SER A 69 26.58 -15.81 -20.48
CA SER A 69 26.89 -17.24 -20.31
C SER A 69 25.64 -18.06 -20.00
N ALA A 70 25.63 -19.34 -20.37
CA ALA A 70 24.56 -20.26 -19.98
C ALA A 70 24.50 -20.41 -18.45
N GLU A 71 25.66 -20.39 -17.80
CA GLU A 71 25.81 -20.43 -16.35
C GLU A 71 25.20 -19.19 -15.69
N ALA A 72 25.21 -18.01 -16.32
CA ALA A 72 24.55 -16.83 -15.75
C ALA A 72 23.04 -16.96 -15.68
N ALA A 73 22.41 -17.68 -16.62
CA ALA A 73 20.98 -18.01 -16.52
C ALA A 73 20.71 -18.96 -15.33
N VAL A 74 21.60 -19.92 -15.09
CA VAL A 74 21.54 -20.81 -13.91
C VAL A 74 21.74 -20.01 -12.62
N ALA A 75 22.75 -19.14 -12.59
CA ALA A 75 23.05 -18.26 -11.47
C ALA A 75 21.86 -17.36 -11.13
N LEU A 76 21.24 -16.74 -12.15
CA LEU A 76 20.06 -15.89 -11.98
C LEU A 76 18.88 -16.69 -11.41
N THR A 77 18.68 -17.92 -11.88
CA THR A 77 17.64 -18.82 -11.36
C THR A 77 17.89 -19.18 -9.90
N LEU A 78 19.12 -19.56 -9.53
CA LEU A 78 19.48 -19.86 -8.14
C LEU A 78 19.34 -18.62 -7.25
N ARG A 79 19.75 -17.46 -7.76
CA ARG A 79 19.61 -16.19 -7.05
C ARG A 79 18.16 -15.86 -6.77
N PHE A 80 17.29 -16.04 -7.77
CA PHE A 80 15.84 -15.84 -7.63
C PHE A 80 15.21 -16.82 -6.64
N ASN A 81 15.58 -18.11 -6.71
CA ASN A 81 15.10 -19.13 -5.77
C ASN A 81 15.48 -18.78 -4.32
N GLY A 82 16.66 -18.20 -4.09
CA GLY A 82 17.06 -17.68 -2.79
C GLY A 82 16.12 -16.61 -2.25
N VAL A 83 15.73 -15.65 -3.11
CA VAL A 83 14.75 -14.60 -2.77
C VAL A 83 13.35 -15.18 -2.51
N GLN A 84 12.92 -16.16 -3.31
CA GLN A 84 11.64 -16.82 -3.08
C GLN A 84 11.61 -17.53 -1.72
N THR A 85 12.71 -18.17 -1.34
CA THR A 85 12.84 -18.89 -0.08
C THR A 85 12.76 -17.96 1.13
N SER A 86 13.36 -16.77 1.05
CA SER A 86 13.31 -15.80 2.16
C SER A 86 11.95 -15.13 2.31
N SER A 87 11.18 -15.01 1.21
CA SER A 87 9.87 -14.32 1.18
C SER A 87 9.94 -12.91 1.78
N SER A 88 11.09 -12.24 1.65
CA SER A 88 11.39 -10.96 2.29
C SER A 88 11.27 -9.81 1.30
N ILE A 89 10.40 -8.84 1.58
CA ILE A 89 10.20 -7.65 0.73
C ILE A 89 11.53 -6.90 0.44
N PRO A 90 12.39 -6.62 1.44
CA PRO A 90 13.71 -6.04 1.18
C PRO A 90 14.59 -6.83 0.21
N GLU A 91 14.57 -8.16 0.27
CA GLU A 91 15.37 -9.00 -0.63
C GLU A 91 14.82 -8.98 -2.06
N TYR A 92 13.50 -9.04 -2.23
CA TYR A 92 12.86 -8.82 -3.52
C TYR A 92 13.20 -7.45 -4.09
N HIS A 93 13.21 -6.39 -3.28
CA HIS A 93 13.62 -5.07 -3.74
C HIS A 93 15.07 -5.05 -4.23
N GLY A 94 15.98 -5.66 -3.48
CA GLY A 94 17.38 -5.78 -3.89
C GLY A 94 17.53 -6.53 -5.21
N PHE A 95 16.79 -7.63 -5.37
CA PHE A 95 16.79 -8.43 -6.60
C PHE A 95 16.23 -7.67 -7.80
N ILE A 96 15.06 -7.02 -7.66
CA ILE A 96 14.45 -6.24 -8.74
C ILE A 96 15.32 -5.03 -9.12
N ALA A 97 16.02 -4.42 -8.16
CA ALA A 97 16.94 -3.32 -8.46
C ALA A 97 18.13 -3.75 -9.33
N LEU A 98 18.57 -5.00 -9.22
CA LEU A 98 19.68 -5.55 -10.02
C LEU A 98 19.21 -6.18 -11.34
N TYR A 99 18.02 -6.78 -11.37
CA TYR A 99 17.57 -7.66 -12.46
C TYR A 99 16.18 -7.32 -13.02
N GLY A 100 15.66 -6.12 -12.79
CA GLY A 100 14.28 -5.73 -13.11
C GLY A 100 13.90 -5.78 -14.59
N ASP A 101 14.88 -5.79 -15.49
CA ASP A 101 14.78 -5.92 -16.94
C ASP A 101 14.83 -7.37 -17.46
N THR A 102 14.97 -8.34 -16.54
CA THR A 102 14.93 -9.78 -16.85
C THR A 102 13.56 -10.38 -16.56
N LEU A 103 13.24 -11.53 -17.17
CA LEU A 103 12.01 -12.28 -16.87
C LEU A 103 11.92 -12.66 -15.37
N ALA A 104 13.05 -12.98 -14.75
CA ALA A 104 13.11 -13.23 -13.30
C ALA A 104 12.79 -11.97 -12.48
N GLY A 105 13.21 -10.79 -12.95
CA GLY A 105 12.86 -9.50 -12.37
C GLY A 105 11.37 -9.20 -12.44
N GLU A 106 10.73 -9.47 -13.58
CA GLU A 106 9.27 -9.33 -13.73
C GLU A 106 8.52 -10.31 -12.81
N GLN A 107 8.99 -11.56 -12.71
CA GLN A 107 8.41 -12.53 -11.79
C GLN A 107 8.60 -12.12 -10.32
N ALA A 108 9.78 -11.60 -9.96
CA ALA A 108 10.07 -11.05 -8.65
C ALA A 108 9.14 -9.87 -8.30
N LEU A 109 8.83 -9.01 -9.27
CA LEU A 109 7.88 -7.91 -9.11
C LEU A 109 6.46 -8.40 -8.81
N TYR A 110 6.04 -9.49 -9.43
CA TYR A 110 4.75 -10.12 -9.12
C TYR A 110 4.73 -10.75 -7.72
N GLU A 111 5.78 -11.47 -7.32
CA GLU A 111 5.86 -12.09 -5.99
C GLU A 111 5.96 -11.05 -4.86
N VAL A 112 6.74 -9.97 -5.03
CA VAL A 112 6.78 -8.90 -4.01
C VAL A 112 5.43 -8.20 -3.88
N PHE A 113 4.69 -8.04 -4.98
CA PHE A 113 3.33 -7.51 -4.91
C PHE A 113 2.40 -8.41 -4.10
N LYS A 114 2.49 -9.75 -4.22
CA LYS A 114 1.73 -10.68 -3.37
C LYS A 114 2.07 -10.50 -1.89
N LEU A 115 3.34 -10.25 -1.54
CA LEU A 115 3.72 -9.96 -0.16
C LEU A 115 3.07 -8.67 0.36
N TYR A 116 3.03 -7.61 -0.44
CA TYR A 116 2.27 -6.40 -0.10
C TYR A 116 0.76 -6.66 0.01
N GLN A 117 0.19 -7.51 -0.86
CA GLN A 117 -1.20 -7.92 -0.75
C GLN A 117 -1.49 -8.68 0.54
N ALA A 118 -0.58 -9.56 0.97
CA ALA A 118 -0.71 -10.30 2.22
C ALA A 118 -0.69 -9.39 3.46
N GLN A 119 0.08 -8.28 3.41
CA GLN A 119 0.04 -7.27 4.47
C GLN A 119 -1.30 -6.53 4.53
N HIS A 120 -1.96 -6.33 3.38
CA HIS A 120 -3.24 -5.64 3.26
C HIS A 120 -3.28 -4.28 3.99
N THR A 121 -2.17 -3.53 3.91
CA THR A 121 -2.05 -2.20 4.55
C THR A 121 -1.91 -1.09 3.53
N LEU A 122 -2.46 0.08 3.87
CA LEU A 122 -2.36 1.29 3.04
C LEU A 122 -0.89 1.69 2.81
N ALA A 123 -0.07 1.62 3.86
CA ALA A 123 1.36 1.92 3.80
C ALA A 123 2.12 0.96 2.87
N GLY A 124 1.79 -0.33 2.90
CA GLY A 124 2.40 -1.33 2.02
C GLY A 124 2.15 -1.03 0.56
N TYR A 125 0.90 -0.83 0.15
CA TYR A 125 0.58 -0.51 -1.25
C TYR A 125 1.17 0.83 -1.70
N PHE A 126 1.21 1.85 -0.81
CA PHE A 126 1.87 3.11 -1.14
C PHE A 126 3.38 2.94 -1.36
N ASP A 127 4.06 2.14 -0.53
CA ASP A 127 5.48 1.85 -0.73
C ASP A 127 5.72 1.10 -2.04
N PHE A 128 4.85 0.15 -2.39
CA PHE A 128 4.88 -0.54 -3.68
C PHE A 128 4.76 0.44 -4.86
N LEU A 129 3.75 1.31 -4.87
CA LEU A 129 3.54 2.29 -5.95
C LEU A 129 4.68 3.31 -6.04
N ARG A 130 5.26 3.70 -4.91
CA ARG A 130 6.39 4.62 -4.86
C ARG A 130 7.64 4.01 -5.50
N ARG A 131 7.89 2.71 -5.26
CA ARG A 131 9.07 2.00 -5.79
C ARG A 131 8.87 1.54 -7.22
N TYR A 132 7.65 1.14 -7.58
CA TYR A 132 7.33 0.51 -8.85
C TYR A 132 6.10 1.15 -9.53
N PRO A 133 6.14 2.45 -9.86
CA PRO A 133 5.00 3.17 -10.42
C PRO A 133 4.57 2.63 -11.79
N ASN A 134 5.50 2.02 -12.54
CA ASN A 134 5.26 1.48 -13.88
C ASN A 134 4.98 -0.03 -13.89
N ALA A 135 4.87 -0.66 -12.71
CA ALA A 135 4.57 -2.08 -12.62
C ALA A 135 3.19 -2.41 -13.24
N PRO A 136 3.02 -3.55 -13.93
CA PRO A 136 1.70 -4.02 -14.37
C PRO A 136 0.68 -4.13 -13.22
N GLN A 137 1.15 -4.33 -11.99
CA GLN A 137 0.34 -4.43 -10.78
C GLN A 137 0.02 -3.07 -10.15
N ALA A 138 0.62 -1.96 -10.61
CA ALA A 138 0.38 -0.62 -10.04
C ALA A 138 -1.10 -0.21 -10.06
N PRO A 139 -1.89 -0.41 -11.14
CA PRO A 139 -3.33 -0.15 -11.12
C PRO A 139 -4.08 -0.96 -10.05
N ILE A 140 -3.67 -2.21 -9.81
CA ILE A 140 -4.28 -3.09 -8.79
C ILE A 140 -3.93 -2.58 -7.39
N ALA A 141 -2.67 -2.19 -7.15
CA ALA A 141 -2.24 -1.57 -5.89
C ALA A 141 -3.02 -0.29 -5.59
N GLN A 142 -3.21 0.56 -6.61
CA GLN A 142 -4.00 1.79 -6.52
C GLN A 142 -5.46 1.49 -6.13
N MET A 143 -6.10 0.48 -6.76
CA MET A 143 -7.44 0.05 -6.39
C MET A 143 -7.53 -0.42 -4.93
N HIS A 144 -6.52 -1.14 -4.43
CA HIS A 144 -6.48 -1.55 -3.02
C HIS A 144 -6.32 -0.35 -2.06
N ILE A 145 -5.49 0.64 -2.40
CA ILE A 145 -5.35 1.88 -1.62
C ILE A 145 -6.71 2.59 -1.53
N GLU A 146 -7.39 2.75 -2.66
CA GLU A 146 -8.71 3.38 -2.74
C GLU A 146 -9.73 2.62 -1.88
N ALA A 147 -9.79 1.29 -2.00
CA ALA A 147 -10.70 0.46 -1.21
C ALA A 147 -10.41 0.55 0.30
N LEU A 148 -9.14 0.49 0.69
CA LEU A 148 -8.71 0.60 2.09
C LEU A 148 -8.97 1.99 2.67
N ALA A 149 -8.66 3.05 1.93
CA ALA A 149 -8.96 4.41 2.33
C ALA A 149 -10.48 4.60 2.51
N PHE A 150 -11.30 4.05 1.61
CA PHE A 150 -12.75 4.08 1.75
C PHE A 150 -13.23 3.33 3.01
N ALA A 151 -12.63 2.16 3.30
CA ALA A 151 -12.93 1.40 4.52
C ALA A 151 -12.57 2.17 5.81
N ILE A 152 -11.52 2.99 5.78
CA ILE A 152 -11.14 3.84 6.91
C ILE A 152 -12.15 4.96 7.10
N VAL A 153 -12.49 5.71 6.05
CA VAL A 153 -13.41 6.86 6.18
C VAL A 153 -14.84 6.43 6.50
N THR A 154 -15.25 5.23 6.07
CA THR A 154 -16.54 4.64 6.47
C THR A 154 -16.59 4.26 7.95
N LYS A 155 -15.49 3.74 8.52
CA LYS A 155 -15.37 3.49 9.96
C LYS A 155 -15.38 4.77 10.78
N LEU A 156 -14.68 5.82 10.33
CA LEU A 156 -14.68 7.12 11.00
C LEU A 156 -16.05 7.79 10.93
N ASN A 157 -16.79 7.55 9.84
CA ASN A 157 -18.15 8.05 9.61
C ASN A 157 -18.28 9.56 9.91
N GLN A 158 -17.37 10.35 9.34
CA GLN A 158 -17.33 11.80 9.48
C GLN A 158 -17.41 12.46 8.09
N VAL A 159 -18.18 13.54 7.99
CA VAL A 159 -18.39 14.26 6.71
C VAL A 159 -17.07 14.78 6.12
N ALA A 160 -16.15 15.25 6.98
CA ALA A 160 -14.84 15.75 6.57
C ALA A 160 -13.95 14.64 6.00
N GLU A 161 -14.00 13.43 6.57
CA GLU A 161 -13.21 12.29 6.11
C GLU A 161 -13.69 11.79 4.74
N TYR A 162 -15.00 11.74 4.51
CA TYR A 162 -15.53 11.44 3.18
C TYR A 162 -15.12 12.49 2.13
N ASP A 163 -15.08 13.78 2.49
CA ASP A 163 -14.58 14.82 1.57
C ASP A 163 -13.11 14.65 1.24
N ALA A 164 -12.29 14.39 2.26
CA ALA A 164 -10.86 14.15 2.08
C ALA A 164 -10.63 12.95 1.15
N TYR A 165 -11.42 11.88 1.32
CA TYR A 165 -11.42 10.73 0.42
C TYR A 165 -11.79 11.11 -1.02
N ILE A 166 -12.92 11.80 -1.24
CA ILE A 166 -13.37 12.18 -2.59
C ILE A 166 -12.37 13.14 -3.25
N GLY A 167 -11.76 14.04 -2.47
CA GLY A 167 -10.72 14.96 -2.94
C GLY A 167 -9.43 14.24 -3.32
N SER A 168 -9.03 13.23 -2.56
CA SER A 168 -7.80 12.46 -2.81
C SER A 168 -7.98 11.41 -3.91
N PHE A 169 -9.18 10.84 -4.03
CA PHE A 169 -9.50 9.74 -4.95
C PHE A 169 -10.78 10.03 -5.77
N PRO A 170 -10.80 11.10 -6.59
CA PRO A 170 -12.02 11.52 -7.30
C PRO A 170 -12.48 10.50 -8.36
N THR A 171 -11.58 9.66 -8.85
CA THR A 171 -11.84 8.62 -9.86
C THR A 171 -12.12 7.25 -9.28
N ALA A 172 -11.99 7.07 -7.96
CA ALA A 172 -12.21 5.78 -7.34
C ALA A 172 -13.66 5.32 -7.53
N PRO A 173 -13.91 4.02 -7.78
CA PRO A 173 -15.27 3.47 -7.90
C PRO A 173 -16.16 3.81 -6.69
N GLN A 174 -15.58 3.93 -5.50
CA GLN A 174 -16.26 4.23 -4.25
C GLN A 174 -16.51 5.73 -4.05
N ALA A 175 -15.93 6.63 -4.85
CA ALA A 175 -16.09 8.09 -4.68
C ALA A 175 -17.56 8.52 -4.70
N LYS A 176 -18.38 7.89 -5.56
CA LYS A 176 -19.82 8.18 -5.59
C LYS A 176 -20.54 7.68 -4.32
N GLY A 177 -20.14 6.52 -3.82
CA GLY A 177 -20.63 5.99 -2.54
C GLY A 177 -20.28 6.91 -1.38
N ALA A 178 -19.03 7.35 -1.29
CA ALA A 178 -18.55 8.33 -0.31
C ALA A 178 -19.34 9.64 -0.39
N GLU A 179 -19.59 10.17 -1.59
CA GLU A 179 -20.37 11.40 -1.78
C GLU A 179 -21.79 11.27 -1.22
N ASN A 180 -22.44 10.12 -1.45
CA ASN A 180 -23.79 9.86 -0.96
C ASN A 180 -23.82 9.68 0.56
N LEU A 181 -22.85 8.96 1.14
CA LEU A 181 -22.72 8.80 2.60
C LEU A 181 -22.45 10.15 3.28
N ALA A 182 -21.56 10.97 2.73
CA ALA A 182 -21.29 12.32 3.23
C ALA A 182 -22.56 13.20 3.23
N LYS A 183 -23.37 13.13 2.17
CA LYS A 183 -24.67 13.84 2.09
C LYS A 183 -25.66 13.37 3.15
N GLN A 184 -25.81 12.05 3.31
CA GLN A 184 -26.72 11.47 4.30
C GLN A 184 -26.30 11.83 5.73
N LEU A 185 -25.02 11.72 6.04
CA LEU A 185 -24.48 12.05 7.34
C LEU A 185 -24.61 13.55 7.64
N ALA A 186 -24.32 14.42 6.67
CA ALA A 186 -24.50 15.87 6.84
C ALA A 186 -25.98 16.23 7.07
N LEU A 187 -26.91 15.56 6.37
CA LEU A 187 -28.34 15.72 6.62
C LEU A 187 -28.72 15.26 8.03
N GLN A 188 -28.20 14.12 8.50
CA GLN A 188 -28.46 13.62 9.84
C GLN A 188 -27.91 14.57 10.92
N GLN A 189 -26.67 15.06 10.77
CA GLN A 189 -26.09 16.06 11.67
C GLN A 189 -26.95 17.33 11.71
N GLN A 190 -27.43 17.78 10.55
CA GLN A 190 -28.28 18.96 10.47
C GLN A 190 -29.64 18.75 11.14
N LYS A 191 -30.24 17.57 10.98
CA LYS A 191 -31.48 17.17 11.67
C LYS A 191 -31.29 17.15 13.18
N THR A 192 -30.21 16.54 13.66
CA THR A 192 -29.91 16.50 15.09
C THR A 192 -29.74 17.91 15.66
N GLN A 193 -29.01 18.79 14.97
CA GLN A 193 -28.88 20.19 15.38
C GLN A 193 -30.22 20.92 15.39
N LEU A 194 -31.05 20.72 14.36
CA LEU A 194 -32.37 21.35 14.27
C LEU A 194 -33.30 20.85 15.39
N ASN A 195 -33.31 19.53 15.64
CA ASN A 195 -34.10 18.92 16.71
C ASN A 195 -33.66 19.43 18.08
N LEU A 196 -32.34 19.54 18.35
CA LEU A 196 -31.84 20.11 19.61
C LEU A 196 -32.36 21.54 19.85
N LEU A 197 -32.55 22.32 18.78
CA LEU A 197 -33.03 23.70 18.86
C LEU A 197 -34.56 23.79 18.89
N LEU A 198 -35.27 22.86 18.26
CA LEU A 198 -36.74 22.84 18.18
C LEU A 198 -37.42 22.07 19.32
N ASP A 199 -36.73 21.09 19.93
CA ASP A 199 -37.24 20.25 21.02
C ASP A 199 -37.76 21.06 22.21
N PRO A 200 -37.08 22.14 22.67
CA PRO A 200 -37.60 22.99 23.74
C PRO A 200 -38.95 23.63 23.38
N ILE A 201 -39.09 24.12 22.14
CA ILE A 201 -40.33 24.74 21.65
C ILE A 201 -41.43 23.69 21.52
N ALA A 202 -41.12 22.51 20.99
CA ALA A 202 -42.05 21.39 20.89
C ALA A 202 -42.56 20.93 22.27
N LYS A 203 -41.67 20.82 23.27
CA LYS A 203 -42.04 20.50 24.66
C LYS A 203 -42.93 21.56 25.28
N GLN A 204 -42.67 22.85 25.03
CA GLN A 204 -43.54 23.93 25.51
C GLN A 204 -44.91 23.91 24.84
N LEU A 205 -44.98 23.70 23.52
CA LEU A 205 -46.24 23.54 22.79
C LEU A 205 -47.07 22.39 23.36
N GLU A 206 -46.44 21.24 23.60
CA GLU A 206 -47.12 20.09 24.19
C GLU A 206 -47.62 20.38 25.60
N LYS A 207 -46.82 21.03 26.44
CA LYS A 207 -47.24 21.47 27.78
C LYS A 207 -48.46 22.39 27.72
N LYS A 208 -48.48 23.36 26.79
CA LYS A 208 -49.59 24.30 26.61
C LYS A 208 -50.86 23.62 26.07
N ARG A 209 -50.72 22.68 25.14
CA ARG A 209 -51.84 21.87 24.63
C ARG A 209 -52.46 20.99 25.72
N LYS A 210 -51.63 20.37 26.57
CA LYS A 210 -52.12 19.61 27.73
C LYS A 210 -52.87 20.50 28.73
N LEU A 211 -52.36 21.70 28.98
CA LEU A 211 -53.03 22.67 29.85
C LEU A 211 -54.38 23.12 29.25
N ARG A 212 -54.47 23.34 27.93
CA ARG A 212 -55.73 23.64 27.25
C ARG A 212 -56.76 22.53 27.45
N LYS A 213 -56.37 21.27 27.22
CA LYS A 213 -57.24 20.10 27.46
C LYS A 213 -57.68 19.97 28.91
N TYR A 214 -56.80 20.28 29.86
CA TYR A 214 -57.14 20.30 31.27
C TYR A 214 -58.23 21.34 31.56
N ILE A 215 -58.05 22.58 31.09
CA ILE A 215 -59.03 23.66 31.27
C ILE A 215 -60.38 23.31 30.62
N GLU A 216 -60.35 22.72 29.42
CA GLU A 216 -61.55 22.22 28.72
C GLU A 216 -62.27 21.13 29.52
N THR A 217 -61.52 20.26 30.21
CA THR A 217 -62.10 19.23 31.10
C THR A 217 -62.76 19.86 32.33
N GLN A 218 -62.11 20.84 32.94
CA GLN A 218 -62.62 21.54 34.13
C GLN A 218 -63.89 22.35 33.81
N TYR A 219 -63.96 22.95 32.62
CA TYR A 219 -65.17 23.60 32.12
C TYR A 219 -66.33 22.61 31.94
N GLN A 220 -66.06 21.45 31.33
CA GLN A 220 -67.07 20.39 31.17
C GLN A 220 -67.57 19.84 32.52
N GLN A 221 -66.75 19.90 33.57
CA GLN A 221 -67.12 19.49 34.93
C GLN A 221 -67.89 20.57 35.71
N GLY A 222 -68.05 21.78 35.15
CA GLY A 222 -68.68 22.92 35.82
C GLY A 222 -67.81 23.55 36.92
N GLU A 223 -66.51 23.22 36.96
CA GLU A 223 -65.57 23.73 37.97
C GLU A 223 -65.08 25.15 37.67
N ILE A 224 -65.24 25.63 36.44
CA ILE A 224 -64.92 26.99 36.03
C ILE A 224 -66.09 27.58 35.23
N SER A 225 -66.30 28.89 35.37
CA SER A 225 -67.36 29.59 34.65
C SER A 225 -67.06 29.73 33.15
N ASP A 226 -68.09 29.93 32.34
CA ASP A 226 -67.94 30.15 30.88
C ASP A 226 -67.03 31.36 30.58
N ALA A 227 -67.17 32.45 31.35
CA ALA A 227 -66.33 33.64 31.21
C ALA A 227 -64.84 33.34 31.48
N GLU A 228 -64.52 32.61 32.56
CA GLU A 228 -63.15 32.22 32.89
C GLU A 228 -62.57 31.24 31.86
N TYR A 229 -63.39 30.30 31.37
CA TYR A 229 -62.99 29.37 30.32
C TYR A 229 -62.52 30.10 29.06
N TRP A 230 -63.31 31.04 28.54
CA TRP A 230 -62.96 31.79 27.34
C TRP A 230 -61.72 32.68 27.55
N GLU A 231 -61.56 33.29 28.72
CA GLU A 231 -60.35 34.07 29.04
C GLU A 231 -59.08 33.19 29.05
N PHE A 232 -59.13 32.03 29.70
CA PHE A 232 -57.99 31.11 29.73
C PHE A 232 -57.66 30.52 28.36
N VAL A 233 -58.67 30.14 27.58
CA VAL A 233 -58.47 29.60 26.23
C VAL A 233 -57.87 30.66 25.32
N ALA A 234 -58.36 31.91 25.37
CA ALA A 234 -57.79 33.00 24.59
C ALA A 234 -56.31 33.23 24.91
N LEU A 235 -55.93 33.27 26.19
CA LEU A 235 -54.53 33.42 26.62
C LEU A 235 -53.65 32.23 26.18
N LEU A 236 -54.17 31.01 26.23
CA LEU A 236 -53.46 29.82 25.77
C LEU A 236 -53.30 29.78 24.26
N ASP A 237 -54.33 30.14 23.50
CA ASP A 237 -54.30 30.13 22.04
C ASP A 237 -53.34 31.19 21.51
N VAL A 238 -53.26 32.38 22.14
CA VAL A 238 -52.20 33.37 21.85
C VAL A 238 -50.81 32.79 22.15
N SER A 239 -50.61 32.18 23.33
CA SER A 239 -49.33 31.58 23.70
C SER A 239 -48.91 30.42 22.79
N ILE A 240 -49.86 29.60 22.32
CA ILE A 240 -49.60 28.52 21.37
C ILE A 240 -49.25 29.10 20.00
N THR A 241 -49.97 30.14 19.56
CA THR A 241 -49.70 30.84 18.31
C THR A 241 -48.29 31.45 18.30
N ASP A 242 -47.90 32.13 19.38
CA ASP A 242 -46.55 32.69 19.55
C ASP A 242 -45.45 31.63 19.49
N LEU A 243 -45.67 30.46 20.10
CA LEU A 243 -44.73 29.34 20.05
C LEU A 243 -44.65 28.70 18.66
N MET A 244 -45.79 28.56 17.97
CA MET A 244 -45.83 28.08 16.58
C MET A 244 -45.14 29.06 15.64
N GLN A 245 -45.36 30.36 15.81
CA GLN A 245 -44.71 31.41 15.04
C GLN A 245 -43.20 31.45 15.34
N SER A 246 -42.80 31.36 16.61
CA SER A 246 -41.39 31.25 17.00
C SER A 246 -40.70 30.04 16.36
N ARG A 247 -41.38 28.89 16.33
CA ARG A 247 -40.91 27.69 15.61
C ARG A 247 -40.76 27.96 14.12
N SER A 248 -41.76 28.56 13.46
CA SER A 248 -41.68 28.89 12.02
C SER A 248 -40.54 29.85 11.73
N THR A 249 -40.45 30.96 12.48
CA THR A 249 -39.41 31.97 12.33
C THR A 249 -38.01 31.39 12.56
N PHE A 250 -37.85 30.49 13.53
CA PHE A 250 -36.57 29.82 13.76
C PHE A 250 -36.15 28.98 12.55
N VAL A 251 -37.07 28.18 12.00
CA VAL A 251 -36.78 27.34 10.84
C VAL A 251 -36.51 28.20 9.60
N GLU A 252 -37.23 29.32 9.43
CA GLU A 252 -36.98 30.32 8.38
C GLU A 252 -35.59 30.95 8.48
N GLN A 253 -35.19 31.38 9.68
CA GLN A 253 -33.87 31.94 9.92
C GLN A 253 -32.78 30.90 9.64
N HIS A 254 -33.03 29.65 9.97
CA HIS A 254 -32.09 28.56 9.70
C HIS A 254 -31.97 28.25 8.21
N ALA A 255 -33.10 28.19 7.48
CA ALA A 255 -33.14 28.06 6.03
C ALA A 255 -32.40 29.22 5.35
N ALA A 256 -32.63 30.45 5.82
CA ALA A 256 -31.95 31.64 5.32
C ALA A 256 -30.42 31.58 5.55
N LYS A 257 -29.97 31.14 6.73
CA LYS A 257 -28.54 30.94 7.02
C LYS A 257 -27.90 29.90 6.08
N LEU A 258 -28.60 28.79 5.81
CA LEU A 258 -28.13 27.77 4.86
C LEU A 258 -28.06 28.32 3.43
N ALA A 259 -29.05 29.09 3.00
CA ALA A 259 -29.04 29.76 1.69
C ALA A 259 -27.88 30.75 1.56
N THR A 260 -27.64 31.60 2.56
CA THR A 260 -26.50 32.53 2.58
C THR A 260 -25.15 31.78 2.53
N ARG A 261 -25.03 30.64 3.22
CA ARG A 261 -23.81 29.80 3.13
C ARG A 261 -23.60 29.25 1.72
N LEU A 262 -24.66 28.83 1.04
CA LEU A 262 -24.55 28.39 -0.37
C LEU A 262 -24.07 29.52 -1.28
N GLU A 263 -24.61 30.73 -1.11
CA GLU A 263 -24.18 31.90 -1.88
C GLU A 263 -22.70 32.22 -1.64
N GLN A 264 -22.26 32.19 -0.37
CA GLN A 264 -20.85 32.41 -0.01
C GLN A 264 -19.92 31.34 -0.62
N LEU A 265 -20.34 30.07 -0.62
CA LEU A 265 -19.58 28.99 -1.25
C LEU A 265 -19.49 29.17 -2.77
N ALA A 266 -20.59 29.54 -3.44
CA ALA A 266 -20.61 29.83 -4.86
C ALA A 266 -19.67 30.98 -5.23
N GLU A 267 -19.75 32.11 -4.52
CA GLU A 267 -18.88 33.27 -4.73
C GLU A 267 -17.39 32.95 -4.49
N ARG A 268 -17.10 32.06 -3.53
CA ARG A 268 -15.73 31.62 -3.28
C ARG A 268 -15.20 30.71 -4.39
N ILE A 269 -16.06 29.86 -4.97
CA ILE A 269 -15.71 29.05 -6.14
C ILE A 269 -15.43 29.94 -7.35
N GLU A 270 -16.31 30.91 -7.64
CA GLU A 270 -16.11 31.88 -8.74
C GLU A 270 -14.77 32.61 -8.61
N ARG A 271 -14.45 33.14 -7.41
CA ARG A 271 -13.17 33.82 -7.16
C ARG A 271 -11.96 32.93 -7.40
N LEU A 272 -12.00 31.67 -6.95
CA LEU A 272 -10.89 30.73 -7.18
C LEU A 272 -10.76 30.36 -8.66
N GLN A 273 -11.86 30.32 -9.41
CA GLN A 273 -11.83 30.10 -10.85
C GLN A 273 -11.21 31.29 -11.59
N ASP A 274 -11.57 32.52 -11.21
CA ASP A 274 -10.98 33.73 -11.77
C ASP A 274 -9.50 33.85 -11.41
N GLU A 275 -9.10 33.44 -10.20
CA GLU A 275 -7.71 33.32 -9.79
C GLU A 275 -6.96 32.28 -10.65
N ALA A 276 -7.56 31.12 -10.93
CA ALA A 276 -6.97 30.10 -11.80
C ALA A 276 -6.79 30.57 -13.25
N LYS A 277 -7.70 31.42 -13.75
CA LYS A 277 -7.62 32.01 -15.11
C LYS A 277 -6.58 33.13 -15.18
N SER A 278 -6.52 33.99 -14.17
CA SER A 278 -5.66 35.18 -14.16
C SER A 278 -4.19 34.88 -13.83
N ASN A 279 -3.90 33.75 -13.18
CA ASN A 279 -2.54 33.38 -12.78
C ASN A 279 -2.07 32.06 -13.44
N PRO A 280 -1.48 32.11 -14.65
CA PRO A 280 -1.06 30.92 -15.38
C PRO A 280 0.11 30.16 -14.72
N THR A 281 0.87 30.80 -13.83
CA THR A 281 2.00 30.21 -13.09
C THR A 281 1.65 29.78 -11.66
N ALA A 282 0.49 30.18 -11.12
CA ALA A 282 0.02 29.68 -9.84
C ALA A 282 -0.22 28.17 -9.88
N ASN A 283 -0.13 27.55 -8.71
CA ASN A 283 -0.32 26.13 -8.48
C ASN A 283 -1.75 25.68 -8.84
N LYS A 284 -2.03 25.49 -10.15
CA LYS A 284 -3.34 25.13 -10.71
C LYS A 284 -3.93 23.90 -10.02
N GLN A 285 -3.08 22.95 -9.61
CA GLN A 285 -3.49 21.77 -8.87
C GLN A 285 -4.07 22.12 -7.49
N GLN A 286 -3.43 23.02 -6.73
CA GLN A 286 -3.95 23.48 -5.43
C GLN A 286 -5.28 24.23 -5.57
N ILE A 287 -5.40 25.09 -6.59
CA ILE A 287 -6.65 25.84 -6.83
C ILE A 287 -7.78 24.86 -7.24
N ALA A 288 -7.49 23.91 -8.13
CA ALA A 288 -8.44 22.86 -8.52
C ALA A 288 -8.90 22.02 -7.33
N ALA A 289 -7.98 21.61 -6.44
CA ALA A 289 -8.31 20.85 -5.23
C ALA A 289 -9.22 21.66 -4.27
N LYS A 290 -8.95 22.96 -4.10
CA LYS A 290 -9.81 23.86 -3.31
C LYS A 290 -11.21 24.02 -3.93
N ILE A 291 -11.29 24.20 -5.24
CA ILE A 291 -12.57 24.29 -5.97
C ILE A 291 -13.37 22.99 -5.80
N ALA A 292 -12.73 21.83 -5.95
CA ALA A 292 -13.39 20.53 -5.77
C ALA A 292 -13.96 20.38 -4.35
N THR A 293 -13.17 20.75 -3.33
CA THR A 293 -13.59 20.70 -1.91
C THR A 293 -14.80 21.61 -1.65
N LEU A 294 -14.76 22.86 -2.14
CA LEU A 294 -15.89 23.78 -2.00
C LEU A 294 -17.12 23.31 -2.79
N GLY A 295 -16.92 22.69 -3.96
CA GLY A 295 -17.98 22.10 -4.76
C GLY A 295 -18.71 20.96 -4.03
N LEU A 296 -18.00 20.11 -3.28
CA LEU A 296 -18.60 19.08 -2.44
C LEU A 296 -19.41 19.69 -1.29
N GLN A 297 -18.88 20.72 -0.62
CA GLN A 297 -19.59 21.45 0.41
C GLN A 297 -20.89 22.07 -0.12
N PHE A 298 -20.84 22.68 -1.31
CA PHE A 298 -22.00 23.27 -1.98
C PHE A 298 -23.06 22.21 -2.30
N LYS A 299 -22.66 21.09 -2.92
CA LYS A 299 -23.57 19.97 -3.26
C LYS A 299 -24.30 19.43 -2.03
N ARG A 300 -23.63 19.34 -0.88
CA ARG A 300 -24.26 18.90 0.38
C ARG A 300 -25.25 19.90 0.95
N HIS A 301 -24.89 21.18 1.07
CA HIS A 301 -25.81 22.18 1.60
C HIS A 301 -27.06 22.30 0.72
N LYS A 302 -26.90 22.15 -0.60
CA LYS A 302 -28.00 22.05 -1.55
C LYS A 302 -28.85 20.79 -1.33
N PHE A 303 -28.23 19.64 -1.08
CA PHE A 303 -28.94 18.41 -0.74
C PHE A 303 -29.76 18.58 0.55
N ILE A 304 -29.16 19.12 1.62
CA ILE A 304 -29.85 19.41 2.89
C ILE A 304 -31.09 20.27 2.68
N LEU A 305 -30.96 21.36 1.92
CA LEU A 305 -32.08 22.27 1.62
C LEU A 305 -33.19 21.60 0.80
N ARG A 306 -32.87 20.66 -0.09
CA ARG A 306 -33.85 19.93 -0.91
C ARG A 306 -34.52 18.78 -0.16
N SER A 307 -33.79 18.11 0.71
CA SER A 307 -34.26 16.91 1.42
C SER A 307 -35.24 17.20 2.55
N GLU A 308 -35.29 18.44 3.03
CA GLU A 308 -36.26 18.88 4.03
C GLU A 308 -37.35 19.73 3.37
N PRO A 309 -38.56 19.17 3.14
CA PRO A 309 -39.64 19.86 2.42
C PRO A 309 -39.95 21.24 3.01
N PHE A 310 -39.92 21.33 4.34
CA PHE A 310 -40.17 22.58 5.05
C PHE A 310 -39.10 23.65 4.79
N LEU A 311 -37.81 23.25 4.73
CA LEU A 311 -36.73 24.18 4.38
C LEU A 311 -36.80 24.58 2.90
N ALA A 312 -37.18 23.64 2.02
CA ALA A 312 -37.26 23.87 0.58
C ALA A 312 -38.29 24.96 0.23
N THR A 313 -39.50 24.88 0.78
CA THR A 313 -40.57 25.86 0.51
C THR A 313 -40.22 27.25 1.02
N GLN A 314 -39.62 27.34 2.21
CA GLN A 314 -39.19 28.60 2.83
C GLN A 314 -37.98 29.22 2.10
N ALA A 315 -37.03 28.39 1.65
CA ALA A 315 -35.88 28.84 0.88
C ALA A 315 -36.27 29.30 -0.54
N ALA A 316 -37.25 28.64 -1.18
CA ALA A 316 -37.72 28.99 -2.52
C ALA A 316 -38.18 30.46 -2.63
N GLY A 317 -38.78 31.02 -1.57
CA GLY A 317 -39.18 32.44 -1.54
C GLY A 317 -38.03 33.44 -1.32
N ARG A 318 -36.88 32.99 -0.78
CA ARG A 318 -35.73 33.86 -0.43
C ARG A 318 -34.54 33.74 -1.37
N VAL A 319 -34.44 32.69 -2.18
CA VAL A 319 -33.45 32.63 -3.27
C VAL A 319 -33.91 33.57 -4.39
N ARG A 320 -33.82 34.89 -4.15
CA ARG A 320 -34.08 36.00 -5.08
C ARG A 320 -33.09 36.06 -6.27
N LYS A 321 -32.41 34.94 -6.52
CA LYS A 321 -31.46 34.76 -7.61
C LYS A 321 -31.54 33.34 -8.13
N GLU A 322 -32.74 32.78 -8.27
CA GLU A 322 -32.95 31.52 -8.99
C GLU A 322 -32.29 31.59 -10.37
N GLU A 323 -32.23 32.77 -10.99
CA GLU A 323 -31.55 33.03 -12.27
C GLU A 323 -30.03 33.12 -12.19
N ARG A 324 -29.44 33.69 -11.12
CA ARG A 324 -27.98 33.67 -10.92
C ARG A 324 -27.53 32.26 -10.55
N TYR A 325 -28.34 31.55 -9.76
CA TYR A 325 -28.13 30.16 -9.40
C TYR A 325 -28.32 29.22 -10.60
N LYS A 326 -29.33 29.42 -11.44
CA LYS A 326 -29.50 28.71 -12.73
C LYS A 326 -28.30 28.96 -13.63
N ARG A 327 -27.83 30.21 -13.73
CA ARG A 327 -26.59 30.54 -14.46
C ARG A 327 -25.35 29.87 -13.89
N LEU A 328 -25.18 29.86 -12.56
CA LEU A 328 -24.03 29.23 -11.90
C LEU A 328 -24.06 27.71 -12.05
N MET A 329 -25.24 27.09 -11.95
CA MET A 329 -25.44 25.66 -12.16
C MET A 329 -25.28 25.28 -13.62
N GLN A 330 -25.84 26.05 -14.56
CA GLN A 330 -25.60 25.86 -16.00
C GLN A 330 -24.13 26.01 -16.34
N TYR A 331 -23.41 26.95 -15.72
CA TYR A 331 -21.98 27.11 -15.91
C TYR A 331 -21.17 25.96 -15.31
N LEU A 332 -21.54 25.48 -14.12
CA LEU A 332 -20.90 24.28 -13.52
C LEU A 332 -21.17 23.02 -14.34
N ASP A 333 -22.38 22.83 -14.85
CA ASP A 333 -22.72 21.74 -15.75
C ASP A 333 -21.99 21.89 -17.09
N GLN A 334 -21.87 23.11 -17.63
CA GLN A 334 -21.06 23.39 -18.81
C GLN A 334 -19.58 23.06 -18.57
N LEU A 335 -18.99 23.49 -17.45
CA LEU A 335 -17.60 23.17 -17.08
C LEU A 335 -17.40 21.66 -16.91
N GLN A 336 -18.34 21.00 -16.24
CA GLN A 336 -18.29 19.55 -16.06
C GLN A 336 -18.41 18.84 -17.41
N ASN A 337 -19.29 19.29 -18.30
CA ASN A 337 -19.44 18.76 -19.64
C ASN A 337 -18.20 19.05 -20.50
N THR A 338 -17.62 20.24 -20.45
CA THR A 338 -16.35 20.55 -21.13
C THR A 338 -15.22 19.67 -20.64
N LEU A 339 -15.11 19.44 -19.32
CA LEU A 339 -14.12 18.52 -18.76
C LEU A 339 -14.36 17.08 -19.19
N ILE A 340 -15.62 16.63 -19.24
CA ILE A 340 -15.99 15.31 -19.75
C ILE A 340 -15.65 15.20 -21.24
N THR A 341 -16.01 16.20 -22.06
CA THR A 341 -15.76 16.22 -23.51
C THR A 341 -14.26 16.28 -23.82
N GLU A 342 -13.48 17.12 -23.14
CA GLU A 342 -12.02 17.15 -23.33
C GLU A 342 -11.37 15.85 -22.85
N ARG A 343 -11.87 15.25 -21.77
CA ARG A 343 -11.42 13.93 -21.33
C ARG A 343 -11.77 12.85 -22.35
N GLU A 344 -12.98 12.84 -22.89
CA GLU A 344 -13.41 11.88 -23.91
C GLU A 344 -12.63 12.06 -25.21
N ARG A 345 -12.32 13.31 -25.58
CA ARG A 345 -11.44 13.63 -26.72
C ARG A 345 -10.04 13.10 -26.48
N LEU A 346 -9.47 13.29 -25.30
CA LEU A 346 -8.14 12.79 -24.94
C LEU A 346 -8.11 11.25 -24.88
N ILE A 347 -9.18 10.62 -24.37
CA ILE A 347 -9.37 9.16 -24.41
C ILE A 347 -9.49 8.67 -25.86
N ALA A 348 -10.20 9.40 -26.73
CA ALA A 348 -10.33 9.05 -28.14
C ALA A 348 -8.99 9.12 -28.87
N VAL A 349 -8.22 10.19 -28.68
CA VAL A 349 -6.85 10.33 -29.21
C VAL A 349 -5.96 9.21 -28.69
N LEU A 350 -5.98 8.92 -27.39
CA LEU A 350 -5.22 7.80 -26.82
C LEU A 350 -5.65 6.46 -27.43
N ARG A 351 -6.95 6.20 -27.59
CA ARG A 351 -7.45 4.97 -28.22
C ARG A 351 -7.00 4.85 -29.67
N GLU A 352 -6.98 5.95 -30.41
CA GLU A 352 -6.51 5.99 -31.80
C GLU A 352 -5.01 5.73 -31.88
N GLU A 353 -4.21 6.36 -31.02
CA GLU A 353 -2.75 6.11 -30.90
C GLU A 353 -2.46 4.66 -30.47
N PHE A 354 -3.21 4.11 -29.51
CA PHE A 354 -3.09 2.72 -29.11
C PHE A 354 -3.50 1.77 -30.23
N ALA A 355 -4.56 2.09 -31.01
CA ALA A 355 -4.97 1.29 -32.15
C ALA A 355 -3.92 1.34 -33.28
N ALA A 356 -3.33 2.50 -33.54
CA ALA A 356 -2.25 2.68 -34.49
C ALA A 356 -1.00 1.90 -34.07
N THR A 357 -0.61 2.01 -32.79
CA THR A 357 0.52 1.26 -32.21
C THR A 357 0.26 -0.23 -32.29
N ARG A 358 -0.94 -0.69 -31.93
CA ARG A 358 -1.34 -2.10 -32.04
C ARG A 358 -1.25 -2.60 -33.47
N LYS A 359 -1.71 -1.83 -34.46
CA LYS A 359 -1.62 -2.18 -35.88
C LYS A 359 -0.16 -2.30 -36.34
N THR A 360 0.70 -1.39 -35.90
CA THR A 360 2.15 -1.45 -36.15
C THR A 360 2.78 -2.69 -35.52
N LEU A 361 2.38 -3.02 -34.29
CA LEU A 361 2.84 -4.20 -33.58
C LEU A 361 2.37 -5.50 -34.26
N GLU A 362 1.10 -5.57 -34.67
CA GLU A 362 0.53 -6.69 -35.42
C GLU A 362 1.27 -6.89 -36.76
N ALA A 363 1.56 -5.80 -37.49
CA ALA A 363 2.37 -5.87 -38.71
C ALA A 363 3.81 -6.34 -38.43
N GLY A 364 4.42 -5.89 -37.33
CA GLY A 364 5.73 -6.33 -36.89
C GLY A 364 5.76 -7.82 -36.51
N PHE A 365 4.72 -8.31 -35.83
CA PHE A 365 4.57 -9.73 -35.51
C PHE A 365 4.33 -10.59 -36.75
N GLU A 366 3.54 -10.13 -37.71
CA GLU A 366 3.38 -10.85 -38.98
C GLU A 366 4.70 -10.94 -39.76
N LEU A 367 5.51 -9.88 -39.74
CA LEU A 367 6.83 -9.89 -40.36
C LEU A 367 7.77 -10.88 -39.65
N LEU A 368 7.86 -10.81 -38.31
CA LEU A 368 8.64 -11.75 -37.50
C LEU A 368 8.19 -13.20 -37.71
N TYR A 369 6.88 -13.43 -37.87
CA TYR A 369 6.34 -14.76 -38.14
C TYR A 369 6.79 -15.26 -39.52
N LYS A 370 6.76 -14.42 -40.56
CA LYS A 370 7.28 -14.76 -41.89
C LYS A 370 8.78 -15.03 -41.86
N ASP A 371 9.55 -14.20 -41.16
CA ASP A 371 10.99 -14.39 -41.00
C ASP A 371 11.30 -15.69 -40.26
N ASN A 372 10.51 -16.03 -39.24
CA ASN A 372 10.62 -17.31 -38.54
C ASN A 372 10.31 -18.49 -39.48
N GLN A 373 9.29 -18.40 -40.32
CA GLN A 373 9.00 -19.42 -41.33
C GLN A 373 10.15 -19.59 -42.34
N ILE A 374 10.78 -18.50 -42.77
CA ILE A 374 11.96 -18.54 -43.66
C ILE A 374 13.16 -19.19 -42.94
N ALA A 375 13.36 -18.85 -41.67
CA ALA A 375 14.41 -19.45 -40.85
C ALA A 375 14.17 -20.96 -40.64
N GLN A 376 12.92 -21.37 -40.38
CA GLN A 376 12.54 -22.78 -40.28
C GLN A 376 12.77 -23.52 -41.60
N ALA A 377 12.36 -22.95 -42.73
CA ALA A 377 12.62 -23.56 -44.04
C ALA A 377 14.13 -23.68 -44.33
N SER A 378 14.92 -22.69 -43.93
CA SER A 378 16.39 -22.72 -44.05
C SER A 378 17.01 -23.79 -43.15
N LEU A 379 16.50 -23.95 -41.93
CA LEU A 379 16.92 -25.00 -41.00
C LEU A 379 16.56 -26.39 -41.56
N ASP A 380 15.36 -26.58 -42.11
CA ASP A 380 14.95 -27.83 -42.74
C ASP A 380 15.86 -28.19 -43.93
N GLN A 381 16.23 -27.19 -44.75
CA GLN A 381 17.22 -27.39 -45.82
C GLN A 381 18.60 -27.78 -45.27
N LEU A 382 19.04 -27.16 -44.17
CA LEU A 382 20.31 -27.51 -43.53
C LEU A 382 20.27 -28.94 -42.98
N VAL A 383 19.19 -29.34 -42.31
CA VAL A 383 18.98 -30.70 -41.81
C VAL A 383 18.99 -31.70 -42.95
N ALA A 384 18.34 -31.41 -44.08
CA ALA A 384 18.38 -32.26 -45.27
C ALA A 384 19.80 -32.40 -45.83
N LYS A 385 20.58 -31.31 -45.90
CA LYS A 385 21.99 -31.36 -46.32
C LYS A 385 22.87 -32.16 -45.36
N VAL A 386 22.66 -32.02 -44.05
CA VAL A 386 23.36 -32.80 -43.02
C VAL A 386 23.02 -34.29 -43.14
N ALA A 387 21.76 -34.64 -43.45
CA ALA A 387 21.36 -36.02 -43.69
C ALA A 387 22.07 -36.64 -44.91
N ILE A 388 22.24 -35.87 -46.01
CA ILE A 388 23.03 -36.30 -47.17
C ILE A 388 24.50 -36.51 -46.77
N LEU A 389 25.10 -35.56 -46.04
CA LEU A 389 26.48 -35.70 -45.58
C LEU A 389 26.66 -36.93 -44.68
N HIS A 390 25.67 -37.22 -43.82
CA HIS A 390 25.68 -38.41 -42.98
C HIS A 390 25.61 -39.71 -43.81
N ASP A 391 24.77 -39.75 -44.84
CA ASP A 391 24.70 -40.89 -45.77
C ASP A 391 26.03 -41.09 -46.51
N ASP A 392 26.67 -40.01 -46.96
CA ASP A 392 27.97 -40.07 -47.62
C ASP A 392 29.08 -40.52 -46.66
N LEU A 393 29.09 -40.04 -45.41
CA LEU A 393 29.99 -40.54 -44.37
C LEU A 393 29.79 -42.03 -44.10
N ASN A 394 28.54 -42.50 -44.10
CA ASN A 394 28.24 -43.93 -43.94
C ASN A 394 28.76 -44.75 -45.14
N LYS A 395 28.64 -44.24 -46.37
CA LYS A 395 29.25 -44.87 -47.56
C LYS A 395 30.77 -44.93 -47.45
N VAL A 396 31.41 -43.84 -47.00
CA VAL A 396 32.87 -43.81 -46.77
C VAL A 396 33.26 -44.83 -45.71
N ASN A 397 32.54 -44.91 -44.60
CA ASN A 397 32.80 -45.89 -43.54
C ASN A 397 32.64 -47.33 -44.05
N ALA A 398 31.58 -47.61 -44.83
CA ALA A 398 31.39 -48.92 -45.46
C ALA A 398 32.52 -49.26 -46.47
N ASN A 399 33.04 -48.27 -47.18
CA ASN A 399 34.22 -48.45 -48.05
C ASN A 399 35.48 -48.77 -47.25
N LEU A 400 35.72 -48.05 -46.15
CA LEU A 400 36.85 -48.31 -45.25
C LEU A 400 36.79 -49.71 -44.64
N GLN A 401 35.61 -50.16 -44.22
CA GLN A 401 35.41 -51.53 -43.72
C GLN A 401 35.70 -52.59 -44.80
N ARG A 402 35.29 -52.33 -46.05
CA ARG A 402 35.63 -53.20 -47.18
C ARG A 402 37.13 -53.25 -47.44
N ILE A 403 37.80 -52.09 -47.44
CA ILE A 403 39.26 -52.01 -47.57
C ILE A 403 39.95 -52.79 -46.45
N HIS A 404 39.51 -52.60 -45.20
CA HIS A 404 40.06 -53.33 -44.06
C HIS A 404 39.91 -54.84 -44.21
N THR A 405 38.73 -55.31 -44.62
CA THR A 405 38.49 -56.74 -44.88
C THR A 405 39.41 -57.28 -45.98
N SER A 406 39.55 -56.55 -47.10
CA SER A 406 40.48 -56.92 -48.17
C SER A 406 41.93 -56.96 -47.69
N LEU A 407 42.33 -56.02 -46.82
CA LEU A 407 43.67 -56.00 -46.24
C LEU A 407 43.92 -57.24 -45.36
N THR A 408 42.92 -57.64 -44.58
CA THR A 408 42.96 -58.86 -43.76
C THR A 408 43.03 -60.12 -44.62
N ASP A 409 42.30 -60.16 -45.74
CA ASP A 409 42.38 -61.25 -46.71
C ASP A 409 43.80 -61.34 -47.33
N VAL A 410 44.38 -60.21 -47.72
CA VAL A 410 45.78 -60.14 -48.21
C VAL A 410 46.76 -60.60 -47.14
N HIS A 411 46.60 -60.16 -45.89
CA HIS A 411 47.44 -60.61 -44.79
C HIS A 411 47.36 -62.14 -44.60
N THR A 412 46.16 -62.70 -44.70
CA THR A 412 45.93 -64.15 -44.61
C THR A 412 46.62 -64.88 -45.76
N LEU A 413 46.52 -64.37 -46.99
CA LEU A 413 47.22 -64.93 -48.15
C LEU A 413 48.74 -64.86 -47.99
N ILE A 414 49.29 -63.78 -47.40
CA ILE A 414 50.72 -63.67 -47.09
C ILE A 414 51.12 -64.72 -46.05
N GLN A 415 50.32 -64.92 -44.99
CA GLN A 415 50.59 -65.96 -43.99
C GLN A 415 50.56 -67.37 -44.59
N GLN A 416 49.59 -67.64 -45.48
CA GLN A 416 49.54 -68.89 -46.23
C GLN A 416 50.78 -69.03 -47.12
N GLY A 417 51.15 -68.00 -47.88
CA GLY A 417 52.36 -68.00 -48.70
C GLY A 417 53.63 -68.26 -47.90
N ASN A 418 53.75 -67.68 -46.71
CA ASN A 418 54.85 -67.96 -45.78
C ASN A 418 54.83 -69.40 -45.27
N ALA A 419 53.66 -69.96 -44.97
CA ALA A 419 53.52 -71.37 -44.59
C ALA A 419 53.93 -72.30 -45.75
N HIS A 420 53.53 -71.99 -46.99
CA HIS A 420 53.98 -72.73 -48.17
C HIS A 420 55.50 -72.61 -48.40
N LEU A 421 56.09 -71.44 -48.17
CA LEU A 421 57.55 -71.25 -48.22
C LEU A 421 58.27 -72.07 -47.13
N ALA A 422 57.69 -72.16 -45.94
CA ALA A 422 58.24 -73.00 -44.86
C ALA A 422 58.22 -74.48 -45.24
N VAL A 423 57.12 -74.98 -45.82
CA VAL A 423 57.03 -76.35 -46.34
C VAL A 423 58.04 -76.57 -47.47
N LEU A 424 58.17 -75.62 -48.40
CA LEU A 424 59.16 -75.71 -49.47
C LEU A 424 60.60 -75.75 -48.92
N HIS A 425 60.87 -75.01 -47.83
CA HIS A 425 62.16 -75.05 -47.15
C HIS A 425 62.42 -76.43 -46.53
N GLU A 426 61.41 -77.00 -45.85
CA GLU A 426 61.47 -78.35 -45.31
C GLU A 426 61.67 -79.41 -46.40
N ASP A 427 60.97 -79.29 -47.53
CA ASP A 427 61.13 -80.16 -48.69
C ASP A 427 62.55 -80.02 -49.28
N LEU A 428 63.08 -78.80 -49.38
CA LEU A 428 64.46 -78.55 -49.83
C LEU A 428 65.49 -79.14 -48.87
N ASP A 429 65.26 -79.05 -47.56
CA ASP A 429 66.11 -79.68 -46.54
C ASP A 429 66.04 -81.21 -46.64
N GLN A 430 64.86 -81.78 -46.89
CA GLN A 430 64.71 -83.20 -47.15
C GLN A 430 65.45 -83.61 -48.43
N VAL A 431 65.32 -82.86 -49.52
CA VAL A 431 66.06 -83.11 -50.77
C VAL A 431 67.56 -83.00 -50.54
N TYR A 432 68.01 -82.00 -49.78
CA TYR A 432 69.42 -81.85 -49.42
C TYR A 432 69.89 -83.05 -48.58
N GLY A 433 69.11 -83.49 -47.60
CA GLY A 433 69.36 -84.70 -46.82
C GLY A 433 69.41 -85.97 -47.69
N GLN A 434 68.52 -86.08 -48.67
CA GLN A 434 68.53 -87.15 -49.67
C GLN A 434 69.75 -87.06 -50.58
N ILE A 435 70.20 -85.88 -50.99
CA ILE A 435 71.44 -85.70 -51.77
C ILE A 435 72.67 -86.08 -50.94
N VAL A 436 72.71 -85.74 -49.65
CA VAL A 436 73.76 -86.17 -48.73
C VAL A 436 73.74 -87.70 -48.56
N GLN A 437 72.56 -88.30 -48.47
CA GLN A 437 72.39 -89.75 -48.40
C GLN A 437 72.76 -90.43 -49.74
N ILE A 438 72.41 -89.84 -50.88
CA ILE A 438 72.84 -90.26 -52.21
C ILE A 438 74.35 -90.09 -52.34
N THR A 439 74.97 -89.07 -51.75
CA THR A 439 76.44 -88.90 -51.76
C THR A 439 77.11 -90.00 -50.94
N LYS A 440 76.48 -90.48 -49.86
CA LYS A 440 76.87 -91.70 -49.15
C LYS A 440 76.62 -92.98 -49.96
N ASP A 441 75.50 -93.07 -50.68
CA ASP A 441 75.07 -94.24 -51.44
C ASP A 441 75.74 -94.33 -52.84
N VAL A 442 76.30 -93.24 -53.37
CA VAL A 442 77.14 -93.18 -54.58
C VAL A 442 78.51 -93.85 -54.34
N GLY A 443 78.87 -94.11 -53.08
CA GLY A 443 79.90 -95.09 -52.72
C GLY A 443 79.52 -96.55 -53.02
N ALA A 444 78.26 -96.84 -53.39
CA ALA A 444 77.76 -98.20 -53.60
C ALA A 444 76.68 -98.31 -54.71
N GLY A 445 77.13 -98.46 -55.97
CA GLY A 445 76.43 -99.27 -56.97
C GLY A 445 75.43 -98.59 -57.93
N SER A 446 75.85 -98.41 -59.19
CA SER A 446 75.12 -97.77 -60.29
C SER A 446 74.03 -98.65 -60.94
N ALA A 447 72.93 -98.91 -60.24
CA ALA A 447 71.75 -99.57 -60.85
C ALA A 447 70.38 -98.97 -60.47
N ARG A 448 70.31 -98.04 -59.51
CA ARG A 448 69.04 -97.42 -59.07
C ARG A 448 68.70 -96.08 -59.72
N GLN A 449 69.62 -95.48 -60.49
CA GLN A 449 69.43 -94.17 -61.15
C GLN A 449 68.29 -94.15 -62.19
N GLN A 450 67.91 -95.29 -62.77
CA GLN A 450 66.77 -95.34 -63.71
C GLN A 450 65.39 -95.47 -63.03
N ALA A 451 65.32 -95.92 -61.76
CA ALA A 451 64.07 -96.01 -61.02
C ALA A 451 63.66 -94.65 -60.41
N LEU A 452 64.64 -93.87 -59.96
CA LEU A 452 64.44 -92.56 -59.31
C LEU A 452 63.90 -91.48 -60.26
N LEU A 453 64.34 -91.45 -61.52
CA LEU A 453 63.82 -90.50 -62.52
C LEU A 453 62.34 -90.72 -62.83
N LYS A 454 61.84 -91.95 -62.66
CA LYS A 454 60.43 -92.28 -62.86
C LYS A 454 59.57 -91.79 -61.69
N THR A 455 60.03 -91.98 -60.45
CA THR A 455 59.33 -91.54 -59.24
C THR A 455 59.22 -90.02 -59.18
N VAL A 456 60.30 -89.28 -59.44
CA VAL A 456 60.29 -87.81 -59.42
C VAL A 456 59.31 -87.23 -60.47
N ALA A 457 59.25 -87.82 -61.66
CA ALA A 457 58.28 -87.41 -62.68
C ALA A 457 56.81 -87.70 -62.30
N THR A 458 56.56 -88.71 -61.46
CA THR A 458 55.20 -89.06 -61.02
C THR A 458 54.74 -88.15 -59.89
N THR A 459 55.63 -87.84 -58.94
CA THR A 459 55.35 -86.95 -57.80
C THR A 459 55.11 -85.50 -58.25
N THR A 460 55.88 -84.99 -59.22
CA THR A 460 55.66 -83.64 -59.78
C THR A 460 54.32 -83.54 -60.52
N LYS A 461 53.89 -84.61 -61.22
CA LYS A 461 52.60 -84.65 -61.90
C LYS A 461 51.42 -84.70 -60.91
N GLN A 462 51.56 -85.39 -59.79
CA GLN A 462 50.55 -85.41 -58.72
C GLN A 462 50.46 -84.07 -57.97
N GLY A 463 51.59 -83.38 -57.76
CA GLY A 463 51.61 -82.05 -57.15
C GLY A 463 50.86 -81.00 -57.98
N PHE A 464 51.05 -80.98 -59.31
CA PHE A 464 50.30 -80.07 -60.19
C PHE A 464 48.80 -80.42 -60.29
N GLY A 465 48.43 -81.70 -60.17
CA GLY A 465 47.03 -82.14 -60.11
C GLY A 465 46.30 -81.63 -58.87
N LEU A 466 46.93 -81.74 -57.70
CA LEU A 466 46.39 -81.22 -56.44
C LEU A 466 46.30 -79.69 -56.45
N LEU A 467 47.31 -79.00 -56.95
CA LEU A 467 47.29 -77.53 -57.08
C LEU A 467 46.15 -77.05 -58.00
N HIS A 468 45.90 -77.75 -59.11
CA HIS A 468 44.81 -77.40 -60.02
C HIS A 468 43.42 -77.65 -59.39
N GLN A 469 43.29 -78.74 -58.62
CA GLN A 469 42.07 -79.08 -57.91
C GLN A 469 41.77 -78.10 -56.75
N ASP A 470 42.79 -77.71 -55.99
CA ASP A 470 42.66 -76.71 -54.92
C ASP A 470 42.31 -75.33 -55.50
N MET A 471 42.86 -74.96 -56.65
CA MET A 471 42.53 -73.70 -57.33
C MET A 471 41.06 -73.68 -57.80
N GLN A 472 40.55 -74.80 -58.31
CA GLN A 472 39.13 -74.92 -58.68
C GLN A 472 38.21 -74.88 -57.46
N GLN A 473 38.58 -75.55 -56.35
CA GLN A 473 37.81 -75.49 -55.10
C GLN A 473 37.83 -74.08 -54.49
N GLN A 474 38.96 -73.36 -54.59
CA GLN A 474 39.07 -72.00 -54.10
C GLN A 474 38.24 -71.02 -54.95
N GLN A 475 38.14 -71.22 -56.27
CA GLN A 475 37.23 -70.46 -57.13
C GLN A 475 35.76 -70.71 -56.76
N LEU A 476 35.37 -71.96 -56.52
CA LEU A 476 34.00 -72.31 -56.13
C LEU A 476 33.63 -71.72 -54.76
N ALA A 477 34.54 -71.81 -53.78
CA ALA A 477 34.37 -71.22 -52.45
C ALA A 477 34.31 -69.68 -52.50
N THR A 478 35.01 -69.05 -53.45
CA THR A 478 34.97 -67.60 -53.65
C THR A 478 33.65 -67.16 -54.28
N GLN A 479 33.11 -67.93 -55.23
CA GLN A 479 31.77 -67.67 -55.79
C GLN A 479 30.67 -67.84 -54.74
N GLN A 480 30.74 -68.88 -53.90
CA GLN A 480 29.77 -69.10 -52.82
C GLN A 480 29.83 -67.98 -51.78
N ARG A 481 31.03 -67.52 -51.38
CA ARG A 481 31.18 -66.36 -50.49
C ARG A 481 30.67 -65.07 -51.13
N HIS A 482 30.83 -64.90 -52.43
CA HIS A 482 30.28 -63.74 -53.14
C HIS A 482 28.75 -63.75 -53.14
N GLN A 483 28.11 -64.89 -53.40
CA GLN A 483 26.65 -65.04 -53.30
C GLN A 483 26.13 -64.81 -51.88
N GLN A 484 26.85 -65.29 -50.86
CA GLN A 484 26.49 -65.03 -49.46
C GLN A 484 26.59 -63.54 -49.12
N LYS A 485 27.65 -62.84 -49.56
CA LYS A 485 27.81 -61.39 -49.38
C LYS A 485 26.69 -60.59 -50.05
N ILE A 486 26.26 -60.98 -51.26
CA ILE A 486 25.11 -60.36 -51.94
C ILE A 486 23.83 -60.59 -51.13
N SER A 487 23.60 -61.82 -50.64
CA SER A 487 22.39 -62.13 -49.84
C SER A 487 22.35 -61.37 -48.51
N LEU A 488 23.51 -61.14 -47.88
CA LEU A 488 23.60 -60.38 -46.62
C LEU A 488 23.35 -58.89 -46.86
N ALA A 489 23.90 -58.33 -47.94
CA ALA A 489 23.69 -56.94 -48.35
C ALA A 489 22.20 -56.68 -48.68
N SER A 490 21.53 -57.62 -49.36
CA SER A 490 20.09 -57.53 -49.63
C SER A 490 19.25 -57.57 -48.36
N ARG A 491 19.61 -58.39 -47.36
CA ARG A 491 18.92 -58.41 -46.05
C ARG A 491 19.13 -57.12 -45.27
N GLN A 492 20.33 -56.53 -45.29
CA GLN A 492 20.60 -55.25 -44.64
C GLN A 492 19.83 -54.09 -45.31
N LEU A 493 19.74 -54.08 -46.63
CA LEU A 493 18.91 -53.09 -47.34
C LEU A 493 17.42 -53.22 -47.00
N TYR A 494 16.92 -54.44 -46.82
CA TYR A 494 15.53 -54.67 -46.40
C TYR A 494 15.28 -54.25 -44.95
N ALA A 495 16.21 -54.56 -44.04
CA ALA A 495 16.15 -54.14 -42.63
C ALA A 495 16.18 -52.60 -42.51
N ASN A 496 17.05 -51.93 -43.25
CA ASN A 496 17.16 -50.47 -43.24
C ASN A 496 15.90 -49.79 -43.80
N ARG A 497 15.28 -50.34 -44.85
CA ARG A 497 13.97 -49.86 -45.34
C ARG A 497 12.87 -50.04 -44.31
N HIS A 498 12.87 -51.15 -43.58
CA HIS A 498 11.88 -51.39 -42.53
C HIS A 498 12.04 -50.43 -41.35
N VAL A 499 13.28 -50.18 -40.90
CA VAL A 499 13.58 -49.20 -39.84
C VAL A 499 13.17 -47.78 -40.26
N ALA A 500 13.43 -47.38 -41.50
CA ALA A 500 12.99 -46.10 -42.03
C ALA A 500 11.46 -45.97 -42.08
N ALA A 501 10.74 -47.04 -42.44
CA ALA A 501 9.28 -47.07 -42.42
C ALA A 501 8.72 -46.96 -41.00
N VAL A 502 9.29 -47.67 -40.02
CA VAL A 502 8.90 -47.62 -38.60
C VAL A 502 9.21 -46.24 -37.99
N LEU A 503 10.33 -45.62 -38.33
CA LEU A 503 10.65 -44.25 -37.91
C LEU A 503 9.66 -43.23 -38.46
N LYS A 504 9.26 -43.37 -39.73
CA LYS A 504 8.22 -42.51 -40.35
C LYS A 504 6.87 -42.68 -39.65
N GLU A 505 6.47 -43.91 -39.37
CA GLU A 505 5.23 -44.20 -38.66
C GLU A 505 5.24 -43.65 -37.23
N ASN A 506 6.33 -43.86 -36.47
CA ASN A 506 6.52 -43.30 -35.13
C ASN A 506 6.49 -41.76 -35.11
N HIS A 507 7.11 -41.12 -36.11
CA HIS A 507 7.06 -39.66 -36.23
C HIS A 507 5.63 -39.17 -36.50
N GLN A 508 4.88 -39.87 -37.36
CA GLN A 508 3.51 -39.53 -37.70
C GLN A 508 2.55 -39.75 -36.53
N GLN A 509 2.75 -40.81 -35.73
CA GLN A 509 2.04 -41.06 -34.48
C GLN A 509 2.34 -39.99 -33.40
N ARG A 510 3.59 -39.51 -33.31
CA ARG A 510 3.95 -38.40 -32.41
C ARG A 510 3.26 -37.09 -32.82
N LEU A 511 3.13 -36.82 -34.12
CA LEU A 511 2.43 -35.63 -34.61
C LEU A 511 0.93 -35.68 -34.33
N THR A 512 0.28 -36.83 -34.48
CA THR A 512 -1.15 -36.99 -34.12
C THR A 512 -1.37 -36.92 -32.62
N ALA A 513 -0.50 -37.51 -31.80
CA ALA A 513 -0.56 -37.39 -30.34
C ALA A 513 -0.41 -35.94 -29.87
N ARG A 514 0.51 -35.15 -30.48
CA ARG A 514 0.64 -33.71 -30.19
C ARG A 514 -0.60 -32.93 -30.58
N ARG A 515 -1.22 -33.21 -31.73
CA ARG A 515 -2.48 -32.55 -32.13
C ARG A 515 -3.62 -32.85 -31.14
N GLN A 516 -3.72 -34.08 -30.65
CA GLN A 516 -4.70 -34.46 -29.64
C GLN A 516 -4.43 -33.75 -28.30
N GLN A 517 -3.17 -33.65 -27.86
CA GLN A 517 -2.82 -32.88 -26.66
C GLN A 517 -3.19 -31.39 -26.80
N THR A 518 -2.94 -30.77 -27.97
CA THR A 518 -3.31 -29.38 -28.22
C THR A 518 -4.83 -29.17 -28.20
N GLU A 519 -5.62 -30.10 -28.74
CA GLU A 519 -7.08 -30.05 -28.68
C GLU A 519 -7.61 -30.23 -27.24
N VAL A 520 -7.01 -31.12 -26.44
CA VAL A 520 -7.33 -31.26 -25.01
C VAL A 520 -6.98 -29.98 -24.25
N LEU A 521 -5.84 -29.36 -24.53
CA LEU A 521 -5.44 -28.10 -23.90
C LEU A 521 -6.39 -26.96 -24.28
N ARG A 522 -6.80 -26.87 -25.55
CA ARG A 522 -7.78 -25.90 -26.05
C ARG A 522 -9.13 -26.10 -25.36
N GLY A 523 -9.58 -27.35 -25.18
CA GLY A 523 -10.79 -27.69 -24.45
C GLY A 523 -10.72 -27.29 -22.97
N ALA A 524 -9.59 -27.54 -22.30
CA ALA A 524 -9.35 -27.16 -20.91
C ALA A 524 -9.31 -25.64 -20.70
N ILE A 525 -8.70 -24.89 -21.63
CA ILE A 525 -8.68 -23.42 -21.60
C ILE A 525 -10.10 -22.86 -21.78
N LYS A 526 -10.89 -23.44 -22.69
CA LYS A 526 -12.28 -23.05 -22.89
C LYS A 526 -13.14 -23.32 -21.65
N SER A 527 -13.01 -24.51 -21.04
CA SER A 527 -13.78 -24.85 -19.84
C SER A 527 -13.36 -24.05 -18.61
N GLN A 528 -12.06 -23.74 -18.45
CA GLN A 528 -11.58 -22.84 -17.40
C GLN A 528 -12.08 -21.40 -17.61
N GLY A 529 -12.10 -20.91 -18.86
CA GLY A 529 -12.69 -19.61 -19.19
C GLY A 529 -14.17 -19.51 -18.82
N GLU A 530 -14.96 -20.54 -19.15
CA GLU A 530 -16.38 -20.62 -18.79
C GLU A 530 -16.58 -20.74 -17.27
N ALA A 531 -15.72 -21.49 -16.56
CA ALA A 531 -15.75 -21.60 -15.11
C ALA A 531 -15.43 -20.27 -14.41
N VAL A 532 -14.45 -19.49 -14.92
CA VAL A 532 -14.10 -18.16 -14.38
C VAL A 532 -15.24 -17.17 -14.61
N VAL A 533 -15.86 -17.17 -15.80
CA VAL A 533 -17.01 -16.30 -16.09
C VAL A 533 -18.21 -16.65 -15.20
N ASN A 534 -18.46 -17.95 -14.95
CA ASN A 534 -19.51 -18.39 -14.04
C ASN A 534 -19.18 -18.04 -12.57
N ALA A 535 -17.94 -18.21 -12.12
CA ALA A 535 -17.50 -17.81 -10.78
C ALA A 535 -17.64 -16.29 -10.56
N GLN A 536 -17.31 -15.47 -11.57
CA GLN A 536 -17.53 -14.02 -11.53
C GLN A 536 -19.03 -13.68 -11.44
N ARG A 537 -19.89 -14.37 -12.20
CA ARG A 537 -21.35 -14.18 -12.13
C ARG A 537 -21.91 -14.54 -10.75
N VAL A 538 -21.49 -15.67 -10.18
CA VAL A 538 -21.90 -16.10 -8.83
C VAL A 538 -21.38 -15.13 -7.76
N THR A 539 -20.17 -14.62 -7.89
CA THR A 539 -19.59 -13.63 -6.97
C THR A 539 -20.37 -12.32 -7.00
N VAL A 540 -20.74 -11.82 -8.19
CA VAL A 540 -21.57 -10.62 -8.34
C VAL A 540 -22.96 -10.82 -7.71
N GLN A 541 -23.58 -11.99 -7.90
CA GLN A 541 -24.87 -12.33 -7.28
C GLN A 541 -24.75 -12.44 -5.76
N SER A 542 -23.67 -13.04 -5.24
CA SER A 542 -23.38 -13.14 -3.81
C SER A 542 -23.20 -11.76 -3.18
N ILE A 543 -22.39 -10.88 -3.79
CA ILE A 543 -22.20 -9.49 -3.34
C ILE A 543 -23.54 -8.73 -3.32
N HIS A 544 -24.37 -8.90 -4.35
CA HIS A 544 -25.68 -8.26 -4.40
C HIS A 544 -26.61 -8.75 -3.27
N HIS A 545 -26.59 -10.06 -2.98
CA HIS A 545 -27.35 -10.65 -1.88
C HIS A 545 -26.82 -10.20 -0.51
N GLN A 546 -25.51 -10.23 -0.30
CA GLN A 546 -24.86 -9.81 0.95
C GLN A 546 -25.07 -8.31 1.22
N THR A 547 -25.11 -7.49 0.17
CA THR A 547 -25.44 -6.06 0.25
C THR A 547 -26.89 -5.86 0.70
N LYS A 548 -27.85 -6.63 0.16
CA LYS A 548 -29.26 -6.59 0.62
C LYS A 548 -29.40 -7.02 2.08
N VAL A 549 -28.74 -8.09 2.49
CA VAL A 549 -28.76 -8.58 3.89
C VAL A 549 -28.10 -7.57 4.84
N SER A 550 -26.98 -6.95 4.44
CA SER A 550 -26.32 -5.90 5.22
C SER A 550 -27.19 -4.65 5.36
N MET A 551 -27.87 -4.21 4.30
CA MET A 551 -28.82 -3.09 4.36
C MET A 551 -29.99 -3.41 5.32
N TYR A 552 -30.52 -4.63 5.27
CA TYR A 552 -31.59 -5.09 6.16
C TYR A 552 -31.13 -5.15 7.63
N ASN A 553 -29.96 -5.72 7.90
CA ASN A 553 -29.40 -5.80 9.25
C ASN A 553 -29.04 -4.41 9.81
N THR A 554 -28.55 -3.50 8.96
CA THR A 554 -28.26 -2.12 9.36
C THR A 554 -29.54 -1.35 9.71
N GLN A 555 -30.62 -1.53 8.93
CA GLN A 555 -31.93 -0.96 9.27
C GLN A 555 -32.48 -1.49 10.60
N ARG A 556 -32.25 -2.78 10.88
CA ARG A 556 -32.67 -3.42 12.13
C ARG A 556 -31.87 -2.93 13.34
N ILE A 557 -30.55 -2.80 13.22
CA ILE A 557 -29.68 -2.23 14.27
C ILE A 557 -30.08 -0.78 14.55
N LEU A 558 -30.32 0.03 13.51
CA LEU A 558 -30.81 1.41 13.67
C LEU A 558 -32.19 1.50 14.33
N ALA A 559 -33.04 0.48 14.17
CA ALA A 559 -34.32 0.40 14.87
C ALA A 559 -34.14 0.03 16.35
N THR A 560 -33.24 -0.90 16.66
CA THR A 560 -32.91 -1.30 18.05
C THR A 560 -32.24 -0.15 18.81
N ASP A 561 -31.33 0.59 18.18
CA ASP A 561 -30.62 1.70 18.81
C ASP A 561 -31.58 2.86 19.18
N ARG A 562 -32.63 3.07 18.38
CA ARG A 562 -33.72 4.01 18.71
C ARG A 562 -34.53 3.58 19.94
N MET A 563 -34.75 2.26 20.13
CA MET A 563 -35.40 1.75 21.34
C MET A 563 -34.50 1.91 22.56
N THR A 564 -33.21 1.61 22.44
CA THR A 564 -32.23 1.75 23.53
C THR A 564 -32.08 3.20 23.99
N GLN A 565 -32.00 4.15 23.05
CA GLN A 565 -31.99 5.58 23.40
C GLN A 565 -33.31 6.04 24.06
N GLY A 566 -34.44 5.44 23.69
CA GLY A 566 -35.72 5.67 24.37
C GLY A 566 -35.70 5.23 25.83
N MET A 567 -35.13 4.05 26.12
CA MET A 567 -35.01 3.51 27.48
C MET A 567 -34.02 4.31 28.34
N ILE A 568 -32.87 4.70 27.78
CA ILE A 568 -31.88 5.54 28.48
C ILE A 568 -32.50 6.90 28.82
N SER A 569 -33.25 7.51 27.90
CA SER A 569 -34.00 8.76 28.14
C SER A 569 -35.04 8.62 29.26
N GLN A 570 -35.68 7.45 29.40
CA GLN A 570 -36.60 7.18 30.51
C GLN A 570 -35.86 6.99 31.84
N GLN A 571 -34.74 6.26 31.88
CA GLN A 571 -33.96 6.08 33.10
C GLN A 571 -33.34 7.41 33.58
N THR A 572 -32.83 8.25 32.68
CA THR A 572 -32.29 9.57 33.04
C THR A 572 -33.36 10.46 33.69
N LYS A 573 -34.61 10.38 33.24
CA LYS A 573 -35.74 11.11 33.86
C LYS A 573 -36.10 10.58 35.25
N GLN A 574 -35.92 9.29 35.52
CA GLN A 574 -36.12 8.72 36.85
C GLN A 574 -35.01 9.16 37.82
N PHE A 575 -33.76 9.24 37.36
CA PHE A 575 -32.65 9.77 38.17
C PHE A 575 -32.79 11.28 38.45
N GLU A 576 -33.30 12.08 37.51
CA GLU A 576 -33.61 13.51 37.76
C GLU A 576 -34.70 13.72 38.83
N GLN A 577 -35.61 12.76 39.00
CA GLN A 577 -36.63 12.82 40.05
C GLN A 577 -36.07 12.48 41.44
N LEU A 578 -35.07 11.59 41.51
CA LEU A 578 -34.37 11.22 42.74
C LEU A 578 -33.32 12.25 43.19
N ALA A 579 -32.82 13.09 42.27
CA ALA A 579 -31.79 14.09 42.56
C ALA A 579 -32.35 15.44 43.08
N LYS A 580 -33.66 15.59 43.28
CA LYS A 580 -34.22 16.80 43.88
C LYS A 580 -33.98 16.78 45.40
N PRO A 581 -33.24 17.75 45.98
CA PRO A 581 -32.97 17.76 47.41
C PRO A 581 -34.26 18.03 48.20
N PRO A 582 -34.54 17.29 49.29
CA PRO A 582 -35.68 17.59 50.14
C PRO A 582 -35.42 18.86 50.97
N PRO A 583 -36.47 19.60 51.35
CA PRO A 583 -36.33 20.80 52.16
C PRO A 583 -35.90 20.44 53.60
N LYS A 584 -34.95 21.22 54.11
CA LYS A 584 -34.29 21.07 55.42
C LYS A 584 -35.29 20.99 56.58
N LYS A 585 -35.34 19.86 57.30
CA LYS A 585 -35.61 19.80 58.75
C LYS A 585 -34.80 18.68 59.43
N SER A 586 -34.38 18.99 60.66
CA SER A 586 -33.47 18.27 61.55
C SER A 586 -33.93 16.86 61.93
N ILE A 587 -33.06 15.86 61.79
CA ILE A 587 -33.23 14.55 62.45
C ILE A 587 -31.84 14.00 62.85
N TRP A 588 -31.51 14.12 64.13
CA TRP A 588 -30.33 13.51 64.78
C TRP A 588 -30.72 12.34 65.70
N GLY A 589 -31.78 11.61 65.37
CA GLY A 589 -32.27 10.52 66.21
C GLY A 589 -32.92 9.41 65.42
N SER A 590 -32.14 8.53 64.79
CA SER A 590 -32.54 7.17 64.38
C SER A 590 -31.39 6.36 63.75
N ILE A 591 -30.24 6.25 64.43
CA ILE A 591 -29.16 5.30 64.02
C ILE A 591 -29.03 4.10 64.98
N VAL A 592 -29.83 4.04 66.07
CA VAL A 592 -29.76 2.93 67.05
C VAL A 592 -30.74 1.77 66.71
N GLY A 593 -31.53 1.87 65.64
CA GLY A 593 -32.62 0.90 65.37
C GLY A 593 -32.31 -0.30 64.47
N ILE A 594 -31.12 -0.41 63.84
CA ILE A 594 -30.89 -1.42 62.77
C ILE A 594 -29.91 -2.55 63.17
N ALA A 595 -29.30 -2.52 64.35
CA ALA A 595 -28.30 -3.53 64.74
C ALA A 595 -28.85 -4.75 65.52
N ALA A 596 -30.17 -4.89 65.73
CA ALA A 596 -30.71 -5.89 66.67
C ALA A 596 -31.36 -7.15 66.06
N ASN A 597 -31.35 -7.36 64.74
CA ASN A 597 -32.11 -8.48 64.12
C ASN A 597 -31.34 -9.39 63.15
N ILE A 598 -30.04 -9.62 63.38
CA ILE A 598 -29.35 -10.76 62.75
C ILE A 598 -28.59 -11.52 63.84
N VAL A 599 -29.31 -12.41 64.53
CA VAL A 599 -28.73 -13.55 65.23
C VAL A 599 -29.09 -14.79 64.42
N LEU A 600 -28.10 -15.40 63.80
CA LEU A 600 -28.15 -16.81 63.39
C LEU A 600 -27.19 -17.60 64.31
N PRO A 601 -27.59 -18.80 64.76
CA PRO A 601 -26.85 -19.58 65.75
C PRO A 601 -25.73 -20.37 65.08
N GLY A 602 -24.50 -20.24 65.59
CA GLY A 602 -23.39 -21.13 65.24
C GLY A 602 -22.09 -20.42 64.91
N ALA A 603 -21.39 -19.89 65.91
CA ALA A 603 -19.97 -19.56 65.81
C ALA A 603 -19.34 -19.42 67.20
N GLY A 604 -19.02 -20.55 67.85
CA GLY A 604 -18.34 -20.60 69.14
C GLY A 604 -16.84 -20.28 69.12
N MET A 605 -16.31 -19.63 68.06
CA MET A 605 -14.86 -19.43 67.91
C MET A 605 -14.47 -18.05 67.38
N VAL A 606 -14.92 -16.95 68.00
CA VAL A 606 -14.34 -15.61 67.71
C VAL A 606 -14.25 -14.71 68.95
N VAL A 607 -14.37 -15.25 70.16
CA VAL A 607 -14.51 -14.40 71.36
C VAL A 607 -13.19 -13.71 71.75
N GLY A 608 -12.04 -14.37 71.62
CA GLY A 608 -10.74 -13.80 72.02
C GLY A 608 -10.28 -12.57 71.21
N PRO A 609 -10.30 -12.59 69.87
CA PRO A 609 -9.88 -11.45 69.06
C PRO A 609 -10.85 -10.26 69.12
N LEU A 610 -12.16 -10.52 69.26
CA LEU A 610 -13.18 -9.48 69.41
C LEU A 610 -13.04 -8.73 70.74
N ILE A 611 -12.74 -9.42 71.84
CA ILE A 611 -12.48 -8.77 73.13
C ILE A 611 -11.30 -7.81 73.02
N ASN A 612 -10.20 -8.21 72.37
CA ASN A 612 -9.01 -7.34 72.22
C ASN A 612 -9.29 -6.10 71.32
N GLY A 613 -10.16 -6.23 70.32
CA GLY A 613 -10.63 -5.11 69.51
C GLY A 613 -11.49 -4.11 70.29
N VAL A 614 -12.40 -4.64 71.13
CA VAL A 614 -13.26 -3.83 72.01
C VAL A 614 -12.44 -3.12 73.10
N THR A 615 -11.42 -3.78 73.68
CA THR A 615 -10.54 -3.17 74.67
C THR A 615 -9.72 -2.01 74.07
N LYS A 616 -9.20 -2.16 72.83
CA LYS A 616 -8.48 -1.07 72.14
C LYS A 616 -9.38 0.11 71.75
N LEU A 617 -10.66 -0.15 71.46
CA LEU A 617 -11.66 0.89 71.24
C LEU A 617 -12.02 1.62 72.55
N ALA A 618 -12.09 0.89 73.67
CA ALA A 618 -12.27 1.47 75.01
C ALA A 618 -11.06 2.30 75.46
N GLU A 619 -9.85 1.98 74.99
CA GLU A 619 -8.62 2.78 75.18
C GLU A 619 -8.55 4.05 74.32
N GLY A 620 -9.62 4.39 73.57
CA GLY A 620 -9.70 5.60 72.75
C GLY A 620 -8.91 5.54 71.43
N LYS A 621 -8.44 4.35 71.01
CA LYS A 621 -7.83 4.20 69.69
C LYS A 621 -8.90 4.26 68.60
N ASN A 622 -8.53 4.85 67.46
CA ASN A 622 -9.41 4.94 66.31
C ASN A 622 -9.88 3.53 65.91
N TRP A 623 -11.18 3.38 65.62
CA TRP A 623 -11.80 2.13 65.24
C TRP A 623 -11.07 1.40 64.10
N LYS A 624 -10.40 2.16 63.21
CA LYS A 624 -9.57 1.62 62.14
C LYS A 624 -8.37 0.81 62.66
N ASP A 625 -7.66 1.33 63.65
CA ASP A 625 -6.50 0.66 64.25
C ASP A 625 -6.92 -0.52 65.14
N ALA A 626 -8.07 -0.39 65.80
CA ALA A 626 -8.63 -1.42 66.66
C ALA A 626 -9.08 -2.65 65.84
N LEU A 627 -9.81 -2.45 64.74
CA LEU A 627 -10.25 -3.55 63.87
C LEU A 627 -9.13 -4.08 62.98
N GLY A 628 -8.22 -3.21 62.51
CA GLY A 628 -7.06 -3.61 61.70
C GLY A 628 -6.15 -4.59 62.45
N GLY A 629 -5.87 -4.32 63.72
CA GLY A 629 -5.05 -5.22 64.55
C GLY A 629 -5.72 -6.56 64.86
N VAL A 630 -7.06 -6.62 64.94
CA VAL A 630 -7.80 -7.87 65.12
C VAL A 630 -7.79 -8.69 63.83
N ALA A 631 -7.97 -8.06 62.68
CA ALA A 631 -7.94 -8.73 61.39
C ALA A 631 -6.54 -9.29 61.07
N GLU A 632 -5.46 -8.54 61.33
CA GLU A 632 -4.08 -9.02 61.14
C GLU A 632 -3.74 -10.20 62.07
N GLY A 633 -4.17 -10.14 63.34
CA GLY A 633 -3.92 -11.21 64.30
C GLY A 633 -4.66 -12.52 63.96
N VAL A 634 -5.85 -12.44 63.37
CA VAL A 634 -6.63 -13.62 62.97
C VAL A 634 -6.18 -14.15 61.60
N VAL A 635 -6.07 -13.27 60.60
CA VAL A 635 -5.73 -13.68 59.23
C VAL A 635 -4.26 -14.11 59.14
N GLY A 636 -3.33 -13.38 59.77
CA GLY A 636 -1.91 -13.75 59.77
C GLY A 636 -1.60 -15.06 60.49
N LYS A 637 -2.45 -15.49 61.43
CA LYS A 637 -2.27 -16.74 62.20
C LYS A 637 -2.90 -17.96 61.53
N TYR A 638 -4.02 -17.79 60.81
CA TYR A 638 -4.78 -18.91 60.24
C TYR A 638 -4.74 -19.00 58.70
N CYS A 639 -4.32 -17.95 57.98
CA CYS A 639 -4.14 -17.98 56.53
C CYS A 639 -3.03 -17.01 56.09
N LYS A 640 -1.77 -17.47 56.11
CA LYS A 640 -0.61 -16.67 55.64
C LYS A 640 -0.76 -16.19 54.19
N GLU A 641 -1.41 -16.97 53.35
CA GLU A 641 -1.67 -16.65 51.94
C GLU A 641 -2.72 -15.54 51.75
N CYS A 642 -3.51 -15.24 52.78
CA CYS A 642 -4.53 -14.20 52.77
C CYS A 642 -3.98 -12.82 53.19
N VAL A 643 -2.73 -12.75 53.68
CA VAL A 643 -2.07 -11.51 54.12
C VAL A 643 -1.97 -10.47 52.98
N PRO A 644 -1.62 -10.82 51.73
CA PRO A 644 -1.70 -9.94 50.57
C PRO A 644 -3.06 -9.26 50.39
N ALA A 645 -4.17 -9.99 50.53
CA ALA A 645 -5.52 -9.46 50.35
C ALA A 645 -5.93 -8.54 51.50
N LEU A 646 -5.49 -8.85 52.73
CA LEU A 646 -5.73 -8.00 53.89
C LEU A 646 -4.98 -6.65 53.77
N ASN A 647 -3.75 -6.67 53.26
CA ASN A 647 -2.97 -5.45 53.01
C ASN A 647 -3.62 -4.56 51.94
N ILE A 648 -4.24 -5.15 50.92
CA ILE A 648 -5.03 -4.42 49.92
C ILE A 648 -6.26 -3.78 50.57
N ALA A 649 -7.02 -4.55 51.35
CA ALA A 649 -8.19 -4.04 52.06
C ALA A 649 -7.84 -2.90 53.03
N ARG A 650 -6.72 -3.01 53.75
CA ARG A 650 -6.22 -1.95 54.63
C ARG A 650 -5.84 -0.68 53.86
N GLY A 651 -5.14 -0.83 52.73
CA GLY A 651 -4.83 0.31 51.86
C GLY A 651 -6.09 1.07 51.41
N ILE A 652 -7.17 0.36 51.08
CA ILE A 652 -8.46 0.96 50.70
C ILE A 652 -9.09 1.69 51.89
N VAL A 653 -9.07 1.08 53.08
CA VAL A 653 -9.61 1.68 54.32
C VAL A 653 -8.80 2.92 54.76
N ASP A 654 -7.50 2.94 54.47
CA ASP A 654 -6.59 4.06 54.71
C ASP A 654 -6.73 5.17 53.64
N GLY A 655 -7.63 5.00 52.65
CA GLY A 655 -7.90 5.98 51.62
C GLY A 655 -6.83 6.05 50.52
N LYS A 656 -5.97 5.03 50.40
CA LYS A 656 -5.03 4.92 49.27
C LYS A 656 -5.78 4.50 48.03
N SER A 657 -5.38 5.03 46.87
CA SER A 657 -6.02 4.63 45.62
C SER A 657 -5.68 3.16 45.30
N PRO A 658 -6.59 2.41 44.65
CA PRO A 658 -6.32 1.04 44.22
C PRO A 658 -5.02 0.91 43.39
N GLU A 659 -4.66 1.94 42.61
CA GLU A 659 -3.41 1.94 41.83
C GLU A 659 -2.17 2.01 42.72
N ASP A 660 -2.16 2.88 43.75
CA ASP A 660 -1.00 3.01 44.66
C ASP A 660 -0.79 1.72 45.49
N ILE A 661 -1.88 1.01 45.83
CA ILE A 661 -1.85 -0.25 46.58
C ILE A 661 -1.27 -1.38 45.72
N LEU A 662 -1.80 -1.57 44.51
CA LEU A 662 -1.35 -2.61 43.59
C LEU A 662 0.10 -2.37 43.13
N LEU A 663 0.48 -1.11 42.95
CA LEU A 663 1.84 -0.75 42.58
C LEU A 663 2.85 -1.01 43.71
N ALA A 664 2.52 -0.66 44.97
CA ALA A 664 3.41 -0.92 46.10
C ALA A 664 3.67 -2.43 46.27
N GLN A 665 2.63 -3.24 46.07
CA GLN A 665 2.70 -4.69 46.16
C GLN A 665 3.43 -5.31 44.96
N GLY A 666 3.18 -4.81 43.76
CA GLY A 666 3.92 -5.18 42.54
C GLY A 666 5.41 -4.88 42.65
N LYS A 667 5.78 -3.70 43.20
CA LYS A 667 7.18 -3.34 43.45
C LYS A 667 7.87 -4.25 44.47
N ALA A 668 7.17 -4.62 45.54
CA ALA A 668 7.73 -5.51 46.56
C ALA A 668 8.02 -6.91 45.96
N LEU A 669 7.07 -7.47 45.21
CA LEU A 669 7.22 -8.77 44.55
C LEU A 669 8.30 -8.75 43.44
N LEU A 670 8.34 -7.70 42.61
CA LEU A 670 9.37 -7.56 41.58
C LEU A 670 10.76 -7.32 42.17
N LYS A 671 10.89 -6.58 43.27
CA LYS A 671 12.19 -6.37 43.93
C LYS A 671 12.76 -7.68 44.49
N GLU A 672 11.90 -8.60 44.91
CA GLU A 672 12.28 -9.92 45.41
C GLU A 672 12.71 -10.88 44.28
N HIS A 673 12.20 -10.70 43.05
CA HIS A 673 12.39 -11.64 41.93
C HIS A 673 13.22 -11.09 40.75
N CYS A 674 13.32 -9.78 40.56
CA CYS A 674 14.09 -9.11 39.50
C CYS A 674 14.38 -7.64 39.87
N SER A 675 15.50 -7.37 40.55
CA SER A 675 15.90 -6.01 40.93
C SER A 675 16.13 -5.09 39.72
N GLU A 676 16.55 -5.64 38.58
CA GLU A 676 16.79 -4.91 37.32
C GLU A 676 15.50 -4.43 36.63
N CYS A 677 14.35 -5.01 36.99
CA CYS A 677 13.05 -4.65 36.44
C CYS A 677 12.43 -3.42 37.14
N THR A 678 12.98 -2.99 38.27
CA THR A 678 12.49 -1.86 39.10
C THR A 678 12.38 -0.53 38.33
N PRO A 679 13.37 -0.12 37.50
CA PRO A 679 13.31 1.14 36.76
C PRO A 679 12.13 1.21 35.77
N VAL A 680 11.70 0.06 35.23
CA VAL A 680 10.57 -0.02 34.31
C VAL A 680 9.23 0.19 35.03
N LEU A 681 9.10 -0.36 36.24
CA LEU A 681 7.93 -0.10 37.09
C LEU A 681 7.86 1.35 37.57
N ASP A 682 9.02 1.95 37.86
CA ASP A 682 9.12 3.37 38.18
C ASP A 682 8.75 4.25 36.99
N ALA A 683 9.10 3.84 35.77
CA ALA A 683 8.67 4.49 34.54
C ALA A 683 7.14 4.47 34.39
N ALA A 684 6.55 3.28 34.50
CA ALA A 684 5.11 3.09 34.38
C ALA A 684 4.34 3.88 35.44
N ASN A 685 4.83 3.93 36.67
CA ASN A 685 4.24 4.71 37.74
C ASN A 685 4.33 6.22 37.50
N GLN A 686 5.48 6.71 37.02
CA GLN A 686 5.64 8.12 36.70
C GLN A 686 4.67 8.55 35.59
N ILE A 687 4.45 7.69 34.59
CA ILE A 687 3.45 7.88 33.55
C ILE A 687 2.02 7.88 34.12
N ALA A 688 1.70 6.92 34.98
CA ALA A 688 0.40 6.82 35.64
C ALA A 688 0.09 8.06 36.52
N LYS A 689 1.13 8.68 37.11
CA LYS A 689 1.03 9.94 37.86
C LYS A 689 0.99 11.19 36.97
N GLY A 690 0.75 11.01 35.67
CA GLY A 690 0.58 12.10 34.72
C GLY A 690 1.88 12.75 34.26
N LYS A 691 3.04 12.18 34.54
CA LYS A 691 4.28 12.65 33.89
C LYS A 691 4.26 12.23 32.42
N ASP A 692 4.66 13.15 31.57
CA ASP A 692 4.79 12.91 30.14
C ASP A 692 5.66 11.67 29.86
N PRO A 693 5.13 10.63 29.16
CA PRO A 693 5.85 9.39 28.90
C PRO A 693 7.22 9.59 28.26
N MET A 694 7.36 10.62 27.43
CA MET A 694 8.62 10.92 26.77
C MET A 694 9.64 11.54 27.75
N GLN A 695 9.18 12.35 28.69
CA GLN A 695 10.03 12.88 29.76
C GLN A 695 10.51 11.77 30.69
N VAL A 696 9.66 10.77 30.99
CA VAL A 696 10.03 9.60 31.79
C VAL A 696 11.07 8.73 31.08
N VAL A 697 10.89 8.47 29.78
CA VAL A 697 11.88 7.74 28.96
C VAL A 697 13.19 8.51 28.84
N LYS A 698 13.13 9.84 28.75
CA LYS A 698 14.31 10.71 28.72
C LYS A 698 15.10 10.66 30.02
N ASP A 699 14.43 10.74 31.18
CA ASP A 699 15.09 10.74 32.47
C ASP A 699 15.77 9.38 32.74
N ILE A 700 15.09 8.27 32.39
CA ILE A 700 15.66 6.92 32.48
C ILE A 700 16.79 6.71 31.47
N GLY A 701 16.60 7.14 30.22
CA GLY A 701 17.61 7.03 29.17
C GLY A 701 18.86 7.84 29.50
N ARG A 702 18.72 9.04 30.05
CA ARG A 702 19.84 9.89 30.46
C ARG A 702 20.57 9.31 31.67
N GLU A 703 19.85 8.75 32.63
CA GLU A 703 20.46 8.13 33.80
C GLU A 703 21.17 6.81 33.47
N GLN A 704 20.60 5.97 32.62
CA GLN A 704 21.16 4.66 32.26
C GLN A 704 22.27 4.79 31.20
N LEU A 705 22.04 5.55 30.12
CA LEU A 705 23.02 5.72 29.05
C LEU A 705 24.12 6.71 29.44
N GLY A 706 23.81 7.73 30.26
CA GLY A 706 24.79 8.71 30.71
C GLY A 706 25.83 8.12 31.68
N LYS A 707 25.44 7.13 32.50
CA LYS A 707 26.36 6.41 33.39
C LYS A 707 27.32 5.48 32.63
N GLN A 708 26.90 4.95 31.47
CA GLN A 708 27.71 4.00 30.68
C GLN A 708 28.46 4.66 29.50
N CYS A 709 27.97 5.79 28.97
CA CYS A 709 28.59 6.48 27.84
C CYS A 709 28.22 7.98 27.80
N PRO A 710 29.14 8.88 28.20
CA PRO A 710 28.88 10.33 28.26
C PRO A 710 28.46 10.96 26.91
N THR A 711 28.94 10.41 25.79
CA THR A 711 28.58 10.87 24.44
C THR A 711 27.17 10.44 24.02
N CYS A 712 26.68 9.30 24.48
CA CYS A 712 25.28 8.89 24.29
C CYS A 712 24.30 9.81 25.04
N GLY A 713 24.71 10.32 26.22
CA GLY A 713 23.96 11.36 26.93
C GLY A 713 23.78 12.65 26.11
N GLN A 714 24.80 13.05 25.35
CA GLN A 714 24.73 14.20 24.44
C GLN A 714 23.81 13.96 23.24
N VAL A 715 23.72 12.73 22.75
CA VAL A 715 22.78 12.34 21.68
C VAL A 715 21.33 12.46 22.15
N VAL A 716 21.02 11.96 23.36
CA VAL A 716 19.69 12.11 23.98
C VAL A 716 19.32 13.60 24.16
N ASP A 717 20.29 14.43 24.55
CA ASP A 717 20.09 15.89 24.67
C ASP A 717 19.85 16.58 23.32
N ASN A 718 20.48 16.12 22.24
CA ASN A 718 20.28 16.67 20.90
C ASN A 718 18.96 16.24 20.27
N VAL A 719 18.53 15.00 20.49
CA VAL A 719 17.20 14.51 20.09
C VAL A 719 16.10 15.28 20.83
N THR A 720 16.32 15.59 22.12
CA THR A 720 15.39 16.40 22.91
C THR A 720 15.29 17.83 22.35
N LYS A 721 16.41 18.46 21.97
CA LYS A 721 16.41 19.80 21.38
C LYS A 721 15.61 19.84 20.06
N LEU A 722 15.71 18.80 19.23
CA LEU A 722 14.93 18.67 17.99
C LEU A 722 13.43 18.58 18.26
N ARG A 723 13.04 17.83 19.29
CA ARG A 723 11.64 17.69 19.71
C ARG A 723 11.07 18.99 20.27
N ASP A 724 11.84 19.73 21.06
CA ASP A 724 11.40 20.98 21.71
C ASP A 724 11.32 22.18 20.71
N GLY A 725 11.13 21.87 19.42
CA GLY A 725 10.90 22.85 18.36
C GLY A 725 12.15 23.60 17.89
N LYS A 726 13.35 23.23 18.36
CA LYS A 726 14.58 23.78 17.75
C LYS A 726 14.80 23.06 16.44
N SER A 727 14.77 23.82 15.35
CA SER A 727 14.86 23.22 14.02
C SER A 727 16.21 22.52 13.87
N LEU A 728 16.22 21.41 13.11
CA LEU A 728 17.47 20.78 12.67
C LEU A 728 18.36 21.81 11.95
N GLY A 729 17.73 22.80 11.31
CA GLY A 729 18.36 24.01 10.78
C GLY A 729 19.12 24.81 11.83
N ASP A 730 18.55 25.12 13.00
CA ASP A 730 19.23 25.87 14.07
C ASP A 730 20.44 25.15 14.69
N MET A 731 20.43 23.82 14.64
CA MET A 731 21.54 22.99 15.12
C MET A 731 22.65 22.88 14.08
N LEU A 732 22.29 22.62 12.82
CA LEU A 732 23.23 22.59 11.69
C LEU A 732 23.80 23.98 11.40
N GLN A 733 22.99 25.04 11.51
CA GLN A 733 23.41 26.43 11.38
C GLN A 733 24.39 26.81 12.48
N ARG A 734 24.19 26.39 13.74
CA ARG A 734 25.18 26.64 14.79
C ARG A 734 26.50 25.92 14.57
N ALA A 735 26.45 24.65 14.16
CA ALA A 735 27.65 23.88 13.82
C ALA A 735 28.38 24.47 12.60
N ALA A 736 27.64 24.89 11.57
CA ALA A 736 28.17 25.54 10.38
C ALA A 736 28.73 26.94 10.69
N THR A 737 28.02 27.76 11.48
CA THR A 737 28.46 29.09 11.92
C THR A 737 29.73 29.01 12.75
N GLN A 738 29.86 28.05 13.69
CA GLN A 738 31.11 27.85 14.43
C GLN A 738 32.26 27.46 13.50
N ARG A 739 32.01 26.59 12.52
CA ARG A 739 33.02 26.11 11.57
C ARG A 739 33.46 27.19 10.56
N VAL A 740 32.54 28.06 10.14
CA VAL A 740 32.82 29.22 9.27
C VAL A 740 33.55 30.32 10.04
N ILE A 741 33.17 30.62 11.28
CA ILE A 741 33.85 31.62 12.10
C ILE A 741 35.25 31.14 12.50
N SER A 742 35.44 29.85 12.78
CA SER A 742 36.78 29.29 13.04
C SER A 742 37.68 29.29 11.79
N ALA A 743 37.10 29.21 10.59
CA ALA A 743 37.84 29.22 9.33
C ALA A 743 38.06 30.64 8.75
N CYS A 744 37.16 31.59 9.02
CA CYS A 744 37.24 32.99 8.58
C CYS A 744 36.68 33.93 9.67
N PRO A 745 37.52 34.43 10.60
CA PRO A 745 37.08 35.36 11.65
C PRO A 745 36.53 36.68 11.10
N GLN A 746 37.06 37.14 9.96
CA GLN A 746 36.66 38.35 9.24
C GLN A 746 35.19 38.28 8.74
N CYS A 747 34.67 37.06 8.55
CA CYS A 747 33.34 36.79 8.03
C CYS A 747 32.24 36.87 9.11
N ALA A 748 32.61 37.00 10.39
CA ALA A 748 31.68 37.00 11.52
C ALA A 748 30.54 38.05 11.43
N PRO A 749 30.77 39.30 10.98
CA PRO A 749 29.70 40.31 10.89
C PRO A 749 28.63 39.97 9.84
N ALA A 750 29.04 39.35 8.73
CA ALA A 750 28.14 38.93 7.65
C ALA A 750 27.30 37.72 8.07
N VAL A 751 27.93 36.74 8.74
CA VAL A 751 27.24 35.56 9.28
C VAL A 751 26.26 35.96 10.40
N ASP A 752 26.59 36.94 11.23
CA ASP A 752 25.70 37.51 12.24
C ASP A 752 24.49 38.22 11.61
N THR A 753 24.71 39.01 10.54
CA THR A 753 23.63 39.70 9.81
C THR A 753 22.65 38.70 9.18
N LEU A 754 23.16 37.65 8.51
CA LEU A 754 22.34 36.59 7.94
C LEU A 754 21.56 35.80 9.01
N THR A 755 22.19 35.57 10.17
CA THR A 755 21.55 34.88 11.29
C THR A 755 20.43 35.74 11.92
N LYS A 756 20.60 37.06 11.99
CA LYS A 756 19.55 37.97 12.47
C LYS A 756 18.37 38.05 11.50
N VAL A 757 18.63 38.08 10.18
CA VAL A 757 17.57 38.01 9.14
C VAL A 757 16.80 36.69 9.23
N ALA A 758 17.50 35.56 9.37
CA ALA A 758 16.88 34.25 9.54
C ALA A 758 15.99 34.16 10.80
N LYS A 759 16.28 34.96 11.83
CA LYS A 759 15.49 35.07 13.06
C LYS A 759 14.37 36.13 13.00
N GLY A 760 14.02 36.60 11.80
CA GLY A 760 12.89 37.51 11.58
C GLY A 760 13.18 38.98 11.86
N ALA A 761 14.45 39.37 12.04
CA ALA A 761 14.79 40.79 12.06
C ALA A 761 14.56 41.39 10.67
N ASP A 762 13.91 42.56 10.63
CA ASP A 762 13.57 43.26 9.39
C ASP A 762 14.84 43.46 8.54
N PRO A 763 14.96 42.81 7.38
CA PRO A 763 16.13 42.90 6.53
C PRO A 763 16.46 44.35 6.15
N ILE A 764 15.44 45.20 6.05
CA ILE A 764 15.60 46.61 5.70
C ILE A 764 16.20 47.39 6.88
N LYS A 765 15.84 47.07 8.14
CA LYS A 765 16.49 47.69 9.30
C LYS A 765 17.94 47.24 9.46
N LEU A 766 18.24 45.97 9.21
CA LEU A 766 19.59 45.43 9.33
C LEU A 766 20.50 45.91 8.21
N VAL A 767 20.01 45.93 6.97
CA VAL A 767 20.71 46.57 5.85
C VAL A 767 20.86 48.05 6.14
N LYS A 768 19.83 48.75 6.62
CA LYS A 768 19.97 50.16 7.03
C LYS A 768 21.03 50.37 8.11
N GLN A 769 21.11 49.53 9.14
CA GLN A 769 22.15 49.61 10.18
C GLN A 769 23.54 49.30 9.61
N ALA A 770 23.69 48.21 8.85
CA ALA A 770 24.97 47.83 8.25
C ALA A 770 25.44 48.86 7.22
N THR A 771 24.52 49.40 6.41
CA THR A 771 24.76 50.45 5.41
C THR A 771 25.01 51.80 6.08
N GLN A 772 24.34 52.15 7.19
CA GLN A 772 24.66 53.36 7.96
C GLN A 772 26.01 53.24 8.65
N THR A 773 26.36 52.08 9.23
CA THR A 773 27.68 51.86 9.85
C THR A 773 28.78 51.84 8.79
N ALA A 774 28.55 51.19 7.64
CA ALA A 774 29.48 51.23 6.51
C ALA A 774 29.61 52.64 5.94
N LEU A 775 28.52 53.34 5.59
CA LEU A 775 28.58 54.72 5.10
C LEU A 775 29.17 55.68 6.12
N HIS A 776 28.91 55.51 7.42
CA HIS A 776 29.51 56.39 8.44
C HIS A 776 31.02 56.20 8.54
N ASN A 777 31.51 54.99 8.30
CA ASN A 777 32.94 54.66 8.29
C ASN A 777 33.63 55.04 6.97
N THR A 778 32.91 55.11 5.83
CA THR A 778 33.50 55.41 4.51
C THR A 778 33.22 56.83 3.99
N CYS A 779 32.08 57.44 4.32
CA CYS A 779 31.69 58.81 3.93
C CYS A 779 30.58 59.37 4.86
N PRO A 780 30.95 60.11 5.93
CA PRO A 780 30.00 60.60 6.95
C PRO A 780 28.89 61.51 6.41
N GLU A 781 29.17 62.28 5.34
CA GLU A 781 28.21 63.22 4.75
C GLU A 781 27.04 62.50 4.06
N CYS A 782 27.30 61.35 3.42
CA CYS A 782 26.26 60.53 2.80
C CYS A 782 25.35 59.86 3.84
N ALA A 783 25.87 59.55 5.03
CA ALA A 783 25.08 59.00 6.13
C ALA A 783 24.06 60.02 6.67
N SER A 784 24.44 61.30 6.74
CA SER A 784 23.55 62.40 7.12
C SER A 784 22.46 62.67 6.07
N ALA A 785 22.79 62.62 4.78
CA ALA A 785 21.81 62.79 3.71
C ALA A 785 20.72 61.69 3.71
N LEU A 786 21.12 60.43 3.91
CA LEU A 786 20.19 59.30 4.02
C LEU A 786 19.31 59.40 5.29
N GLY A 787 19.88 59.94 6.37
CA GLY A 787 19.15 60.24 7.62
C GLY A 787 18.02 61.25 7.43
N ASN A 788 18.19 62.22 6.53
CA ASN A 788 17.23 63.29 6.27
C ASN A 788 16.10 62.90 5.28
N MET A 789 16.35 61.97 4.35
CA MET A 789 15.32 61.54 3.38
C MET A 789 14.30 60.54 3.96
N LEU A 790 14.71 59.72 4.94
CA LEU A 790 13.87 58.65 5.47
C LEU A 790 12.61 59.10 6.24
N PRO A 791 12.65 60.18 7.05
CA PRO A 791 11.47 60.73 7.72
C PRO A 791 10.37 61.15 6.74
N ALA A 792 10.73 61.69 5.57
CA ALA A 792 9.76 62.08 4.54
C ALA A 792 9.01 60.88 3.93
N ILE A 793 9.70 59.75 3.74
CA ILE A 793 9.10 58.50 3.26
C ILE A 793 8.20 57.85 4.34
N GLN A 794 8.59 57.97 5.61
CA GLN A 794 7.79 57.46 6.74
C GLN A 794 6.54 58.30 7.00
N ALA A 795 6.59 59.62 6.81
CA ALA A 795 5.43 60.52 6.92
C ALA A 795 4.33 60.16 5.91
N ASN A 796 4.70 59.79 4.68
CA ASN A 796 3.75 59.43 3.63
C ASN A 796 3.05 58.07 3.90
N ARG A 797 3.73 57.14 4.60
CA ARG A 797 3.12 55.87 5.07
C ARG A 797 2.18 56.07 6.25
N LEU A 798 2.47 57.03 7.14
CA LEU A 798 1.64 57.37 8.30
C LEU A 798 0.31 58.02 7.90
N LEU A 799 0.32 58.89 6.88
CA LEU A 799 -0.89 59.46 6.27
C LEU A 799 -1.82 58.38 5.69
N ASN A 800 -1.26 57.39 4.99
CA ASN A 800 -2.03 56.26 4.44
C ASN A 800 -2.57 55.31 5.53
N ALA A 801 -1.84 55.13 6.63
CA ALA A 801 -2.30 54.34 7.77
C ALA A 801 -3.41 55.05 8.58
N GLN A 802 -3.36 56.38 8.71
CA GLN A 802 -4.41 57.17 9.34
C GLN A 802 -5.72 57.14 8.53
N ALA A 803 -5.65 57.18 7.19
CA ALA A 803 -6.82 57.04 6.32
C ALA A 803 -7.52 55.67 6.51
N ARG A 804 -6.75 54.58 6.64
CA ARG A 804 -7.29 53.24 6.91
C ARG A 804 -7.89 53.10 8.31
N ARG A 805 -7.30 53.72 9.33
CA ARG A 805 -7.86 53.72 10.70
C ARG A 805 -9.17 54.50 10.79
N LYS A 806 -9.32 55.61 10.05
CA LYS A 806 -10.57 56.39 10.00
C LYS A 806 -11.72 55.55 9.42
N MET A 807 -11.45 54.79 8.34
CA MET A 807 -12.43 53.87 7.72
C MET A 807 -12.80 52.69 8.65
N LEU A 808 -11.84 52.11 9.38
CA LEU A 808 -12.09 51.06 10.37
C LEU A 808 -12.87 51.57 11.59
N SER A 809 -12.63 52.80 12.04
CA SER A 809 -13.40 53.41 13.13
C SER A 809 -14.87 53.65 12.74
N GLN A 810 -15.12 54.02 11.48
CA GLN A 810 -16.48 54.19 10.93
C GLN A 810 -17.22 52.85 10.79
N GLN A 811 -16.51 51.75 10.50
CA GLN A 811 -17.11 50.40 10.50
C GLN A 811 -17.42 49.89 11.92
N LEU A 812 -16.60 50.24 12.92
CA LEU A 812 -16.83 49.88 14.31
C LEU A 812 -17.98 50.67 14.95
N THR A 813 -18.16 51.95 14.61
CA THR A 813 -19.34 52.73 15.04
C THR A 813 -20.64 52.16 14.47
N MET A 814 -20.66 51.66 13.22
CA MET A 814 -21.86 50.97 12.69
C MET A 814 -22.17 49.65 13.41
N LYS A 815 -21.14 48.92 13.87
CA LYS A 815 -21.34 47.71 14.68
C LYS A 815 -21.89 48.01 16.07
N ASN A 816 -21.43 49.10 16.70
CA ASN A 816 -21.91 49.54 18.01
C ASN A 816 -23.32 50.15 17.94
N VAL A 817 -23.69 50.80 16.83
CA VAL A 817 -25.05 51.26 16.57
C VAL A 817 -26.02 50.07 16.48
N ASN A 818 -25.63 48.98 15.80
CA ASN A 818 -26.44 47.76 15.75
C ASN A 818 -26.57 47.05 17.12
N ALA A 819 -25.52 47.07 17.95
CA ALA A 819 -25.59 46.58 19.33
C ALA A 819 -26.48 47.47 20.21
N GLY A 820 -26.45 48.79 19.98
CA GLY A 820 -27.34 49.76 20.63
C GLY A 820 -28.81 49.55 20.26
N PHE A 821 -29.12 49.29 19.00
CA PHE A 821 -30.48 48.95 18.56
C PHE A 821 -30.97 47.62 19.13
N ALA A 822 -30.10 46.61 19.22
CA ALA A 822 -30.45 45.33 19.84
C ALA A 822 -30.73 45.49 21.35
N LYS A 823 -29.94 46.30 22.06
CA LYS A 823 -30.15 46.61 23.47
C LYS A 823 -31.44 47.44 23.68
N MET A 824 -31.67 48.46 22.86
CA MET A 824 -32.88 49.28 22.92
C MET A 824 -34.15 48.45 22.62
N ALA A 825 -34.10 47.53 21.66
CA ALA A 825 -35.20 46.59 21.40
C ALA A 825 -35.43 45.62 22.58
N GLN A 826 -34.35 45.17 23.24
CA GLN A 826 -34.43 44.31 24.42
C GLN A 826 -34.97 45.06 25.65
N ASP A 827 -34.61 46.33 25.83
CA ASP A 827 -35.10 47.20 26.90
C ASP A 827 -36.59 47.56 26.69
N HIS A 828 -37.01 47.82 25.44
CA HIS A 828 -38.43 47.97 25.10
C HIS A 828 -39.23 46.69 25.35
N LEU A 829 -38.67 45.52 25.02
CA LEU A 829 -39.32 44.24 25.28
C LEU A 829 -39.44 43.93 26.79
N GLN A 830 -38.43 44.31 27.59
CA GLN A 830 -38.47 44.20 29.05
C GLN A 830 -39.50 45.17 29.66
N SER A 831 -39.52 46.42 29.21
CA SER A 831 -40.51 47.42 29.62
C SER A 831 -41.94 46.98 29.29
N PHE A 832 -42.16 46.43 28.09
CA PHE A 832 -43.45 45.88 27.68
C PHE A 832 -43.87 44.67 28.53
N LYS A 833 -42.94 43.76 28.84
CA LYS A 833 -43.21 42.63 29.76
C LYS A 833 -43.55 43.10 31.17
N GLN A 834 -42.87 44.12 31.67
CA GLN A 834 -43.14 44.67 33.00
C GLN A 834 -44.49 45.40 33.03
N GLY A 835 -44.82 46.15 31.97
CA GLY A 835 -46.13 46.78 31.79
C GLY A 835 -47.27 45.76 31.71
N ALA A 836 -47.11 44.70 30.90
CA ALA A 836 -48.07 43.61 30.79
C ALA A 836 -48.25 42.87 32.12
N LYS A 837 -47.15 42.58 32.83
CA LYS A 837 -47.20 41.97 34.17
C LYS A 837 -47.97 42.85 35.14
N THR A 838 -47.67 44.15 35.18
CA THR A 838 -48.32 45.11 36.07
C THR A 838 -49.81 45.21 35.76
N ALA A 839 -50.19 45.37 34.48
CA ALA A 839 -51.57 45.42 34.05
C ALA A 839 -52.36 44.14 34.40
N VAL A 840 -51.74 42.97 34.26
CA VAL A 840 -52.33 41.69 34.64
C VAL A 840 -52.51 41.61 36.16
N THR A 841 -51.50 41.97 36.97
CA THR A 841 -51.65 42.00 38.44
C THR A 841 -52.66 43.02 38.93
N THR A 842 -52.74 44.21 38.32
CA THR A 842 -53.72 45.25 38.69
C THR A 842 -55.14 44.80 38.33
N ARG A 843 -55.31 44.11 37.19
CA ARG A 843 -56.60 43.59 36.78
C ARG A 843 -57.03 42.38 37.62
N LEU A 844 -56.09 41.49 37.98
CA LEU A 844 -56.32 40.39 38.93
C LEU A 844 -56.65 40.91 40.34
N SER A 845 -55.95 41.94 40.83
CA SER A 845 -56.28 42.62 42.09
C SER A 845 -57.68 43.21 42.05
N SER A 846 -58.02 43.94 40.98
CA SER A 846 -59.36 44.52 40.79
C SER A 846 -60.48 43.49 40.66
N ILE A 847 -60.18 42.29 40.16
CA ILE A 847 -61.15 41.19 40.09
C ILE A 847 -61.30 40.57 41.47
N LEU A 848 -60.19 40.33 42.19
CA LEU A 848 -60.22 39.81 43.57
C LEU A 848 -60.93 40.77 44.55
N ASP A 849 -60.75 42.08 44.39
CA ASP A 849 -61.43 43.12 45.19
C ASP A 849 -62.93 43.29 44.84
N ARG A 850 -63.40 42.70 43.74
CA ARG A 850 -64.84 42.67 43.39
C ARG A 850 -65.49 41.34 43.76
N VAL A 851 -64.69 40.32 44.04
CA VAL A 851 -65.13 38.97 44.43
C VAL A 851 -65.18 38.84 45.96
N TYR A 852 -64.30 39.54 46.68
CA TYR A 852 -64.47 39.86 48.10
C TYR A 852 -65.44 41.01 48.28
#